data_AF-A0A2W4SAL2-F1
#
_entry.id   AF-A0A2W4SAL2-F1
#
_cell.length_a   1.000
_cell.length_b   1.000
_cell.length_c   1.000
_cell.angle_alpha   90.00
_cell.angle_beta   90.00
_cell.angle_gamma   90.00
#
_symmetry.space_group_name_H-M   'P 1'
#
loop_
_entity.id
_entity.type
_entity.pdbx_description
1 polymer ?
#
loop_
_entity_poly.entity_id
_entity_poly.type
_entity_poly.pdbx_seq_one_letter_code
_entity_poly.pdbx_strand_id
1 'polypeptide(L)'
;MNHSSRCQYCGAAVSPTANYCDSCGTPLRTPPLAHLRRRGRSAGRVATWVFALVLVVCFGTGVLGGFRAHSGRWPWSPPAAAQAAPAGPSGGEGAEPGPAPRESPAVSPERVLRATVTIHVRGTQGSRVGTGFLIDTGGHVVTNAHVVDGYRECVTVIDDNGTTHQGSVAGFDRNRDVALIAVPTLARWPDALPLSDRRVAAGAPVYAWGSAPGRAGKAVVPAEVVETGQSRRIEGRYYADLVVFRGAEVTHGASGGPLLDAETGEVVGIVTAGSDSGLGYALPIAGEVARLLARWIEQPLPSTCEAVPAGDATPLVLAAVVPLSGAHGAWGLDLASGVELALRDMEADLLRVGYQVSLARYDDQGRPEVAAEHAESLAYDPGVIGAVGSFTSEATLALAEGLRESGLVLVAPTARSEELTQQGWPHVNRLIAHQARLESAAAAFARARLGVRSVLLLLDGSEEAERRATTFTTAAEIMGLPVAGRVLVPQEMNGSALAAAVRAYAPEAIFYAGSGEKGFAAVKALREAGLDLPVIGGVELYHPSFETTAGTGWRNIYFTHFTQGSDPRFMRHFEAILGKPTRGYGMFGYDAARAILEALVSYGEEHPGRVPDRAELAARVRATRGLKGWSTQVSFDPATGENQAARVYIFEWVDGRYSLVR
;
A
#
# COMPACT_ATOMS: atom_id res chain seq x y z
N MET A 1 40.56 19.95 24.69
CA MET A 1 40.32 18.49 24.55
C MET A 1 38.83 18.30 24.36
N ASN A 2 38.38 18.14 23.11
CA ASN A 2 36.95 18.03 22.77
C ASN A 2 36.49 16.58 22.96
N HIS A 3 35.55 16.34 23.87
CA HIS A 3 34.84 15.06 23.95
C HIS A 3 33.84 14.98 22.79
N SER A 4 34.11 14.12 21.81
CA SER A 4 33.16 13.75 20.78
C SER A 4 32.03 12.93 21.40
N SER A 5 30.81 13.47 21.45
CA SER A 5 29.59 12.72 21.76
C SER A 5 29.31 11.75 20.60
N ARG A 6 29.43 10.45 20.87
CA ARG A 6 29.00 9.39 19.95
C ARG A 6 27.53 9.03 20.22
N CYS A 7 26.80 8.67 19.16
CA CYS A 7 25.43 8.18 19.27
C CYS A 7 25.42 6.90 20.14
N GLN A 8 24.60 6.87 21.18
CA GLN A 8 24.52 5.73 22.10
C GLN A 8 23.95 4.46 21.46
N TYR A 9 23.28 4.60 20.31
CA TYR A 9 22.65 3.48 19.59
C TYR A 9 23.55 2.89 18.50
N CYS A 10 24.11 3.71 17.60
CA CYS A 10 24.91 3.23 16.48
C CYS A 10 26.42 3.48 16.60
N GLY A 11 26.86 4.23 17.63
CA GLY A 11 28.28 4.53 17.86
C GLY A 11 28.90 5.57 16.91
N ALA A 12 28.15 6.12 15.95
CA ALA A 12 28.62 7.16 15.05
C ALA A 12 28.95 8.46 15.80
N ALA A 13 29.95 9.21 15.33
CA ALA A 13 30.25 10.54 15.86
C ALA A 13 29.09 11.49 15.55
N VAL A 14 28.70 12.35 16.49
CA VAL A 14 27.59 13.27 16.29
C VAL A 14 27.99 14.71 16.59
N SER A 15 27.44 15.64 15.80
CA SER A 15 27.61 17.08 16.00
C SER A 15 27.00 17.52 17.34
N PRO A 16 27.66 18.40 18.13
CA PRO A 16 27.16 18.87 19.43
C PRO A 16 25.80 19.57 19.36
N THR A 17 25.40 20.07 18.19
CA THR A 17 24.17 20.84 17.96
C THR A 17 23.05 20.02 17.30
N ALA A 18 23.28 18.74 16.96
CA ALA A 18 22.30 17.91 16.27
C ALA A 18 21.18 17.44 17.20
N ASN A 19 19.93 17.56 16.74
CA ASN A 19 18.74 17.06 17.46
C ASN A 19 18.51 15.55 17.21
N TYR A 20 19.01 15.03 16.09
CA TYR A 20 18.93 13.63 15.67
C TYR A 20 20.30 13.13 15.22
N CYS A 21 20.52 11.82 15.23
CA CYS A 21 21.73 11.22 14.69
C CYS A 21 21.65 11.08 13.17
N ASP A 22 22.51 11.78 12.43
CA ASP A 22 22.52 11.78 10.96
C ASP A 22 22.70 10.38 10.35
N SER A 23 23.30 9.44 11.09
CA SER A 23 23.52 8.07 10.61
C SER A 23 22.37 7.10 10.90
N CYS A 24 21.53 7.36 11.90
CA CYS A 24 20.49 6.38 12.32
C CYS A 24 19.17 6.99 12.78
N GLY A 25 18.99 8.30 12.66
CA GLY A 25 17.75 9.03 12.97
C GLY A 25 17.39 9.09 14.46
N THR A 26 18.21 8.55 15.37
CA THR A 26 17.87 8.50 16.79
C THR A 26 17.88 9.92 17.40
N PRO A 27 16.82 10.37 18.09
CA PRO A 27 16.79 11.67 18.75
C PRO A 27 17.82 11.73 19.88
N LEU A 28 18.65 12.78 19.88
CA LEU A 28 19.80 12.95 20.78
C LEU A 28 19.53 13.89 21.95
N ARG A 29 18.46 14.69 21.86
CA ARG A 29 18.03 15.62 22.91
C ARG A 29 16.55 15.41 23.21
N THR A 30 16.25 14.89 24.39
CA THR A 30 14.89 14.98 24.96
C THR A 30 14.69 16.40 25.49
N PRO A 31 13.56 17.09 25.22
CA PRO A 31 13.29 18.38 25.84
C PRO A 31 13.13 18.20 27.36
N PRO A 32 13.58 19.17 28.17
CA PRO A 32 13.48 19.05 29.63
C PRO A 32 12.00 19.05 30.03
N LEU A 33 11.59 18.02 30.75
CA LEU A 33 10.27 17.97 31.38
C LEU A 33 10.11 19.18 32.31
N ALA A 34 9.15 20.04 32.01
CA ALA A 34 8.79 21.17 32.86
C ALA A 34 8.44 20.67 34.27
N HIS A 35 9.21 21.09 35.27
CA HIS A 35 8.98 20.79 36.67
C HIS A 35 7.63 21.38 37.14
N LEU A 36 6.61 20.53 37.22
CA LEU A 36 5.41 20.83 38.01
C LEU A 36 5.75 20.76 39.50
N ARG A 37 5.97 21.94 40.08
CA ARG A 37 6.02 22.16 41.53
C ARG A 37 4.64 21.86 42.12
N ARG A 38 4.51 20.83 42.97
CA ARG A 38 3.49 20.83 44.04
C ARG A 38 4.03 20.26 45.36
N ARG A 39 3.77 21.05 46.39
CA ARG A 39 3.99 20.84 47.84
C ARG A 39 3.33 19.54 48.35
N GLY A 40 3.91 19.00 49.42
CA GLY A 40 3.14 18.33 50.49
C GLY A 40 3.45 16.85 50.69
N ARG A 41 4.36 16.56 51.62
CA ARG A 41 4.72 15.21 52.12
C ARG A 41 3.59 14.64 52.97
N SER A 42 3.24 13.35 52.78
CA SER A 42 3.06 12.34 53.85
C SER A 42 2.20 11.10 53.50
N ALA A 43 1.69 10.92 52.27
CA ALA A 43 0.93 9.71 51.91
C ALA A 43 1.72 8.64 51.11
N GLY A 44 2.95 8.94 50.70
CA GLY A 44 3.67 8.18 49.66
C GLY A 44 4.35 6.87 50.06
N ARG A 45 4.27 6.43 51.33
CA ARG A 45 4.96 5.19 51.77
C ARG A 45 4.09 3.94 51.73
N VAL A 46 2.76 4.04 51.68
CA VAL A 46 1.88 2.86 51.60
C VAL A 46 1.64 2.47 50.13
N ALA A 47 1.52 3.46 49.24
CA ALA A 47 1.31 3.21 47.81
C ALA A 47 2.52 2.57 47.11
N THR A 48 3.75 2.86 47.57
CA THR A 48 4.98 2.29 46.98
C THR A 48 5.11 0.79 47.25
N TRP A 49 4.69 0.31 48.42
CA TRP A 49 4.74 -1.12 48.75
C TRP A 49 3.67 -1.92 48.00
N VAL A 50 2.46 -1.36 47.83
CA VAL A 50 1.40 -2.00 47.04
C VAL A 50 1.78 -2.06 45.55
N PHE A 51 2.38 -1.00 45.01
CA PHE A 51 2.80 -0.96 43.60
C PHE A 51 4.00 -1.89 43.33
N ALA A 52 4.93 -2.02 44.27
CA ALA A 52 6.03 -2.97 44.17
C ALA A 52 5.55 -4.43 44.22
N LEU A 53 4.56 -4.75 45.06
CA LEU A 53 3.98 -6.10 45.14
C LEU A 53 3.21 -6.44 43.85
N VAL A 54 2.45 -5.48 43.30
CA VAL A 54 1.75 -5.65 42.01
C VAL A 54 2.75 -5.80 40.86
N LEU A 55 3.86 -5.06 40.85
CA LEU A 55 4.90 -5.24 39.84
C LEU A 55 5.59 -6.60 39.93
N VAL A 56 5.84 -7.13 41.13
CA VAL A 56 6.43 -8.47 41.29
C VAL A 56 5.45 -9.57 40.91
N VAL A 57 4.15 -9.40 41.13
CA VAL A 57 3.12 -10.36 40.67
C VAL A 57 2.92 -10.26 39.15
N CYS A 58 2.92 -9.05 38.56
CA CYS A 58 2.75 -8.85 37.12
C CYS A 58 4.01 -9.20 36.30
N PHE A 59 5.22 -9.01 36.85
CA PHE A 59 6.47 -9.46 36.21
C PHE A 59 6.80 -10.92 36.52
N GLY A 60 6.38 -11.45 37.67
CA GLY A 60 6.55 -12.87 38.04
C GLY A 60 5.83 -13.83 37.11
N THR A 61 4.73 -13.39 36.46
CA THR A 61 4.04 -14.15 35.41
C THR A 61 4.52 -13.82 33.99
N GLY A 62 5.23 -12.70 33.80
CA GLY A 62 5.70 -12.22 32.49
C GLY A 62 7.06 -12.78 32.05
N VAL A 63 7.91 -13.20 32.98
CA VAL A 63 9.31 -13.60 32.68
C VAL A 63 9.45 -15.07 32.25
N LEU A 64 8.39 -15.88 32.32
CA LEU A 64 8.33 -17.23 31.71
C LEU A 64 7.66 -17.27 30.33
N GLY A 65 7.15 -16.14 29.82
CA GLY A 65 6.53 -16.03 28.48
C GLY A 65 7.36 -15.25 27.45
N GLY A 66 8.44 -14.60 27.87
CA GLY A 66 9.22 -13.63 27.10
C GLY A 66 10.40 -14.22 26.31
N PHE A 67 10.21 -15.33 25.61
CA PHE A 67 11.09 -15.77 24.53
C PHE A 67 10.25 -16.50 23.47
N ARG A 68 9.48 -15.72 22.68
CA ARG A 68 9.01 -16.17 21.37
C ARG A 68 9.64 -15.31 20.30
N ALA A 69 10.81 -15.75 19.86
CA ALA A 69 11.33 -15.39 18.56
C ALA A 69 10.26 -15.73 17.51
N HIS A 70 9.86 -14.69 16.77
CA HIS A 70 9.38 -14.71 15.38
C HIS A 70 9.02 -16.10 14.82
N SER A 71 7.85 -16.63 15.20
CA SER A 71 7.34 -17.86 14.61
C SER A 71 5.83 -17.92 14.75
N GLY A 72 5.14 -17.87 13.60
CA GLY A 72 3.74 -18.27 13.47
C GLY A 72 2.78 -17.27 12.83
N ARG A 73 3.25 -16.21 12.16
CA ARG A 73 2.44 -15.46 11.18
C ARG A 73 3.35 -14.84 10.13
N TRP A 74 3.13 -15.18 8.87
CA TRP A 74 3.77 -14.47 7.75
C TRP A 74 3.20 -13.06 7.65
N PRO A 75 4.05 -12.06 7.41
CA PRO A 75 3.64 -10.66 7.41
C PRO A 75 2.61 -10.35 6.30
N TRP A 76 2.58 -11.17 5.24
CA TRP A 76 1.74 -10.98 4.06
C TRP A 76 0.31 -11.48 4.18
N SER A 77 -0.05 -12.16 5.27
CA SER A 77 -1.40 -12.70 5.44
C SER A 77 -2.39 -11.56 5.66
N PRO A 78 -3.31 -11.25 4.73
CA PRO A 78 -4.44 -10.39 5.07
C PRO A 78 -5.22 -11.07 6.21
N PRO A 79 -5.80 -10.32 7.17
CA PRO A 79 -6.82 -10.90 8.04
C PRO A 79 -7.88 -11.54 7.14
N ALA A 80 -8.28 -12.77 7.46
CA ALA A 80 -9.16 -13.60 6.65
C ALA A 80 -10.25 -12.76 5.98
N ALA A 81 -10.20 -12.68 4.64
CA ALA A 81 -11.35 -12.23 3.88
C ALA A 81 -12.54 -13.07 4.36
N ALA A 82 -13.61 -12.40 4.81
CA ALA A 82 -14.79 -13.07 5.31
C ALA A 82 -15.26 -14.06 4.23
N GLN A 83 -15.04 -15.35 4.48
CA GLN A 83 -15.57 -16.41 3.64
C GLN A 83 -17.09 -16.28 3.68
N ALA A 84 -17.67 -15.80 2.59
CA ALA A 84 -19.10 -15.98 2.37
C ALA A 84 -19.36 -17.49 2.35
N ALA A 85 -20.18 -17.94 3.29
CA ALA A 85 -20.52 -19.36 3.43
C ALA A 85 -21.19 -19.90 2.14
N PRO A 86 -20.94 -21.16 1.75
CA PRO A 86 -21.67 -21.77 0.65
C PRO A 86 -23.11 -22.05 1.11
N ALA A 87 -24.10 -21.52 0.39
CA ALA A 87 -25.49 -21.93 0.55
C ALA A 87 -25.68 -23.30 -0.11
N GLY A 88 -26.12 -24.30 0.66
CA GLY A 88 -26.50 -25.62 0.18
C GLY A 88 -27.85 -25.61 -0.57
N PRO A 89 -28.20 -26.71 -1.27
CA PRO A 89 -29.14 -26.70 -2.37
C PRO A 89 -30.59 -26.86 -1.91
N SER A 90 -31.50 -26.09 -2.51
CA SER A 90 -32.93 -26.39 -2.56
C SER A 90 -33.41 -26.23 -4.00
N GLY A 91 -33.84 -27.35 -4.60
CA GLY A 91 -34.36 -27.39 -5.96
C GLY A 91 -35.72 -26.73 -6.12
N GLY A 92 -36.02 -26.34 -7.37
CA GLY A 92 -37.30 -25.79 -7.79
C GLY A 92 -37.21 -25.13 -9.17
N GLU A 93 -37.41 -25.94 -10.19
CA GLU A 93 -37.73 -25.71 -11.61
C GLU A 93 -37.94 -24.26 -12.14
N GLY A 94 -37.24 -23.96 -13.24
CA GLY A 94 -37.84 -23.47 -14.49
C GLY A 94 -38.32 -22.01 -14.58
N ALA A 95 -37.38 -21.08 -14.77
CA ALA A 95 -37.62 -19.84 -15.55
C ALA A 95 -36.27 -19.29 -16.04
N GLU A 96 -36.14 -19.04 -17.34
CA GLU A 96 -34.96 -18.36 -17.91
C GLU A 96 -34.76 -16.99 -17.25
N PRO A 97 -33.57 -16.66 -16.72
CA PRO A 97 -33.30 -15.31 -16.31
C PRO A 97 -32.93 -14.49 -17.55
N GLY A 98 -33.77 -13.50 -17.87
CA GLY A 98 -33.38 -12.38 -18.72
C GLY A 98 -32.12 -11.69 -18.19
N PRO A 99 -31.42 -10.91 -19.02
CA PRO A 99 -30.15 -10.30 -18.63
C PRO A 99 -30.36 -9.44 -17.37
N ALA A 100 -29.64 -9.79 -16.31
CA ALA A 100 -29.59 -8.96 -15.11
C ALA A 100 -29.08 -7.56 -15.49
N PRO A 101 -29.65 -6.47 -14.95
CA PRO A 101 -29.06 -5.15 -15.09
C PRO A 101 -27.66 -5.17 -14.49
N ARG A 102 -26.65 -4.96 -15.33
CA ARG A 102 -25.32 -4.58 -14.88
C ARG A 102 -25.36 -3.09 -14.57
N GLU A 103 -25.61 -2.74 -13.32
CA GLU A 103 -25.20 -1.44 -12.81
C GLU A 103 -24.37 -1.66 -11.55
N SER A 104 -23.05 -1.61 -11.72
CA SER A 104 -22.17 -1.22 -10.64
C SER A 104 -22.68 0.11 -10.07
N PRO A 105 -22.69 0.34 -8.75
CA PRO A 105 -23.07 1.65 -8.23
C PRO A 105 -22.20 2.72 -8.90
N ALA A 106 -22.81 3.77 -9.45
CA ALA A 106 -22.09 4.86 -10.11
C ALA A 106 -21.08 5.56 -9.18
N VAL A 107 -21.33 5.47 -7.87
CA VAL A 107 -20.45 5.96 -6.81
C VAL A 107 -19.51 4.84 -6.36
N SER A 108 -18.24 4.89 -6.77
CA SER A 108 -17.21 4.05 -6.14
C SER A 108 -16.77 4.71 -4.82
N PRO A 109 -16.94 4.06 -3.66
CA PRO A 109 -16.53 4.63 -2.37
C PRO A 109 -15.05 5.02 -2.36
N GLU A 110 -14.23 4.28 -3.11
CA GLU A 110 -12.80 4.53 -3.24
C GLU A 110 -12.49 5.83 -3.98
N ARG A 111 -13.21 6.16 -5.07
CA ARG A 111 -13.02 7.45 -5.77
C ARG A 111 -13.36 8.61 -4.85
N VAL A 112 -14.46 8.50 -4.11
CA VAL A 112 -14.87 9.55 -3.18
C VAL A 112 -13.85 9.70 -2.05
N LEU A 113 -13.32 8.60 -1.51
CA LEU A 113 -12.24 8.64 -0.53
C LEU A 113 -11.01 9.36 -1.11
N ARG A 114 -10.52 8.96 -2.29
CA ARG A 114 -9.35 9.56 -2.97
C ARG A 114 -9.55 11.02 -3.35
N ALA A 115 -10.78 11.44 -3.61
CA ALA A 115 -11.11 12.83 -3.93
C ALA A 115 -11.38 13.69 -2.70
N THR A 116 -11.48 13.08 -1.51
CA THR A 116 -11.76 13.77 -0.26
C THR A 116 -10.48 13.98 0.54
N VAL A 117 -10.27 15.21 0.98
CA VAL A 117 -9.04 15.64 1.67
C VAL A 117 -9.37 16.15 3.07
N THR A 118 -8.44 15.99 4.00
CA THR A 118 -8.49 16.65 5.31
C THR A 118 -7.82 18.01 5.23
N ILE A 119 -8.49 19.05 5.67
CA ILE A 119 -7.95 20.41 5.69
C ILE A 119 -7.50 20.74 7.10
N HIS A 120 -6.23 21.07 7.26
CA HIS A 120 -5.65 21.56 8.50
C HIS A 120 -5.22 23.01 8.33
N VAL A 121 -5.72 23.90 9.17
CA VAL A 121 -5.27 25.29 9.20
C VAL A 121 -4.66 25.62 10.56
N ARG A 122 -3.56 26.40 10.55
CA ARG A 122 -2.87 26.89 11.75
C ARG A 122 -2.63 28.39 11.63
N GLY A 123 -2.74 29.10 12.74
CA GLY A 123 -2.55 30.55 12.80
C GLY A 123 -2.63 31.06 14.23
N THR A 124 -2.59 32.38 14.39
CA THR A 124 -2.48 33.04 15.71
C THR A 124 -3.68 32.80 16.63
N GLN A 125 -4.82 32.35 16.09
CA GLN A 125 -6.04 32.04 16.83
C GLN A 125 -6.24 30.54 17.13
N GLY A 126 -5.26 29.69 16.82
CA GLY A 126 -5.30 28.24 17.07
C GLY A 126 -5.18 27.40 15.80
N SER A 127 -5.68 26.17 15.85
CA SER A 127 -5.76 25.27 14.70
C SER A 127 -7.17 24.77 14.48
N ARG A 128 -7.59 24.61 13.23
CA ARG A 128 -8.90 24.05 12.86
C ARG A 128 -8.71 22.92 11.85
N VAL A 129 -9.58 21.92 11.93
CA VAL A 129 -9.62 20.77 11.03
C VAL A 129 -10.98 20.70 10.36
N GLY A 130 -11.00 20.50 9.05
CA GLY A 130 -12.19 20.26 8.26
C GLY A 130 -11.95 19.22 7.18
N THR A 131 -12.96 18.99 6.35
CA THR A 131 -12.86 18.18 5.14
C THR A 131 -12.98 19.10 3.92
N GLY A 132 -12.37 18.72 2.80
CA GLY A 132 -12.68 19.26 1.49
C GLY A 132 -12.71 18.15 0.45
N PHE A 133 -13.04 18.48 -0.79
CA PHE A 133 -12.98 17.53 -1.89
C PHE A 133 -12.55 18.19 -3.20
N LEU A 134 -11.85 17.44 -4.06
CA LEU A 134 -11.42 17.90 -5.38
C LEU A 134 -12.60 17.96 -6.34
N ILE A 135 -12.69 19.05 -7.10
CA ILE A 135 -13.80 19.29 -8.06
C ILE A 135 -13.36 19.33 -9.52
N ASP A 136 -12.05 19.38 -9.77
CA ASP A 136 -11.48 19.32 -11.11
C ASP A 136 -10.04 18.79 -11.11
N THR A 137 -9.46 18.70 -12.31
CA THR A 137 -8.06 18.33 -12.52
C THR A 137 -7.11 19.54 -12.44
N GLY A 138 -7.59 20.72 -12.08
CA GLY A 138 -6.78 21.92 -11.82
C GLY A 138 -6.20 21.97 -10.41
N GLY A 139 -6.58 21.03 -9.54
CA GLY A 139 -6.15 21.00 -8.15
C GLY A 139 -7.03 21.89 -7.25
N HIS A 140 -8.30 22.08 -7.61
CA HIS A 140 -9.22 22.90 -6.82
C HIS A 140 -9.99 22.05 -5.80
N VAL A 141 -9.90 22.43 -4.53
CA VAL A 141 -10.56 21.78 -3.40
C VAL A 141 -11.66 22.68 -2.86
N VAL A 142 -12.88 22.18 -2.80
CA VAL A 142 -14.02 22.86 -2.18
C VAL A 142 -14.14 22.48 -0.71
N THR A 143 -14.47 23.45 0.15
CA THR A 143 -14.72 23.26 1.58
C THR A 143 -15.68 24.33 2.12
N ASN A 144 -15.98 24.31 3.42
CA ASN A 144 -16.73 25.40 4.04
C ASN A 144 -15.84 26.62 4.35
N ALA A 145 -16.41 27.82 4.24
CA ALA A 145 -15.68 29.05 4.56
C ALA A 145 -15.21 29.06 6.01
N HIS A 146 -16.03 28.57 6.95
CA HIS A 146 -15.64 28.49 8.35
C HIS A 146 -14.46 27.54 8.62
N VAL A 147 -14.12 26.60 7.73
CA VAL A 147 -12.94 25.74 7.89
C VAL A 147 -11.67 26.57 7.72
N VAL A 148 -11.65 27.49 6.75
CA VAL A 148 -10.50 28.34 6.43
C VAL A 148 -10.61 29.77 7.01
N ASP A 149 -11.71 30.08 7.71
CA ASP A 149 -11.97 31.44 8.20
C ASP A 149 -10.94 31.87 9.26
N GLY A 150 -10.22 32.96 8.96
CA GLY A 150 -9.11 33.46 9.78
C GLY A 150 -7.74 32.89 9.40
N TYR A 151 -7.67 31.96 8.44
CA TYR A 151 -6.46 31.26 8.02
C TYR A 151 -6.33 31.32 6.48
N ARG A 152 -6.11 32.53 5.97
CA ARG A 152 -6.25 32.84 4.53
C ARG A 152 -4.98 32.73 3.72
N GLU A 153 -3.83 32.71 4.39
CA GLU A 153 -2.53 32.73 3.74
C GLU A 153 -2.22 31.32 3.26
N CYS A 154 -1.80 30.40 4.14
CA CYS A 154 -1.54 29.01 3.78
C CYS A 154 -2.49 28.02 4.46
N VAL A 155 -2.98 27.05 3.68
CA VAL A 155 -3.82 25.96 4.13
C VAL A 155 -3.09 24.65 3.89
N THR A 156 -2.98 23.82 4.92
CA THR A 156 -2.42 22.48 4.80
C THR A 156 -3.54 21.52 4.39
N VAL A 157 -3.40 20.89 3.23
CA VAL A 157 -4.35 19.92 2.71
C VAL A 157 -3.72 18.54 2.79
N ILE A 158 -4.40 17.59 3.41
CA ILE A 158 -3.92 16.24 3.61
C ILE A 158 -4.79 15.31 2.76
N ASP A 159 -4.22 14.60 1.80
CA ASP A 159 -4.97 13.66 0.96
C ASP A 159 -5.44 12.41 1.74
N ASP A 160 -6.16 11.51 1.06
CA ASP A 160 -6.66 10.26 1.65
C ASP A 160 -5.54 9.31 2.12
N ASN A 161 -4.31 9.54 1.66
CA ASN A 161 -3.11 8.77 1.97
C ASN A 161 -2.30 9.36 3.12
N GLY A 162 -2.65 10.55 3.60
CA GLY A 162 -1.89 11.28 4.61
C GLY A 162 -0.75 12.12 4.04
N THR A 163 -0.69 12.33 2.72
CA THR A 163 0.25 13.24 2.05
C THR A 163 -0.16 14.67 2.33
N THR A 164 0.81 15.51 2.70
CA THR A 164 0.55 16.91 2.98
C THR A 164 0.87 17.78 1.76
N HIS A 165 -0.09 18.60 1.38
CA HIS A 165 -0.05 19.57 0.30
C HIS A 165 -0.23 20.98 0.86
N GLN A 166 0.41 21.96 0.24
CA GLN A 166 0.14 23.37 0.54
C GLN A 166 -0.87 23.93 -0.45
N GLY A 167 -1.91 24.55 0.08
CA GLY A 167 -2.94 25.24 -0.68
C GLY A 167 -3.08 26.70 -0.26
N SER A 168 -3.66 27.48 -1.15
CA SER A 168 -4.04 28.87 -0.89
C SER A 168 -5.53 29.06 -1.12
N VAL A 169 -6.16 29.95 -0.35
CA VAL A 169 -7.60 30.22 -0.51
C VAL A 169 -7.82 31.04 -1.79
N ALA A 170 -8.25 30.37 -2.86
CA ALA A 170 -8.57 30.98 -4.14
C ALA A 170 -9.87 31.79 -4.10
N GLY A 171 -10.77 31.50 -3.17
CA GLY A 171 -11.98 32.27 -2.96
C GLY A 171 -12.76 31.81 -1.73
N PHE A 172 -13.54 32.70 -1.12
CA PHE A 172 -14.44 32.34 -0.04
C PHE A 172 -15.61 33.33 0.11
N ASP A 173 -16.75 32.84 0.57
CA ASP A 173 -17.91 33.64 0.94
C ASP A 173 -18.38 33.20 2.34
N ARG A 174 -18.20 34.08 3.33
CA ARG A 174 -18.62 33.82 4.73
C ARG A 174 -20.14 33.71 4.89
N ASN A 175 -20.92 34.39 4.07
CA ASN A 175 -22.37 34.40 4.19
C ASN A 175 -22.98 33.10 3.65
N ARG A 176 -22.33 32.50 2.64
CA ARG A 176 -22.73 31.21 2.04
C ARG A 176 -21.95 30.03 2.57
N ASP A 177 -21.00 30.28 3.47
CA ASP A 177 -20.14 29.29 4.11
C ASP A 177 -19.43 28.34 3.13
N VAL A 178 -18.97 28.86 1.99
CA VAL A 178 -18.20 28.11 0.97
C VAL A 178 -16.85 28.76 0.72
N ALA A 179 -15.82 27.93 0.54
CA ALA A 179 -14.49 28.34 0.12
C ALA A 179 -13.92 27.38 -0.93
N LEU A 180 -13.03 27.93 -1.75
CA LEU A 180 -12.22 27.24 -2.74
C LEU A 180 -10.75 27.40 -2.35
N ILE A 181 -10.04 26.28 -2.30
CA ILE A 181 -8.60 26.22 -2.07
C ILE A 181 -7.95 25.75 -3.38
N ALA A 182 -6.99 26.51 -3.88
CA ALA A 182 -6.11 26.07 -4.96
C ALA A 182 -4.94 25.29 -4.36
N VAL A 183 -4.75 24.06 -4.81
CA VAL A 183 -3.69 23.14 -4.37
C VAL A 183 -2.92 22.67 -5.60
N PRO A 184 -1.87 23.39 -6.04
CA PRO A 184 -1.18 23.11 -7.30
C PRO A 184 -0.63 21.68 -7.40
N THR A 185 -0.19 21.09 -6.29
CA THR A 185 0.33 19.71 -6.24
C THR A 185 -0.75 18.64 -6.46
N LEU A 186 -2.02 19.02 -6.39
CA LEU A 186 -3.17 18.15 -6.69
C LEU A 186 -3.71 18.39 -8.11
N ALA A 187 -3.05 19.22 -8.92
CA ALA A 187 -3.36 19.29 -10.33
C ALA A 187 -3.15 17.91 -10.99
N ARG A 188 -3.97 17.60 -11.99
CA ARG A 188 -4.01 16.32 -12.74
C ARG A 188 -4.49 15.11 -11.92
N TRP A 189 -5.07 15.31 -10.75
CA TRP A 189 -5.66 14.23 -9.97
C TRP A 189 -6.87 13.63 -10.69
N PRO A 190 -6.91 12.30 -10.95
CA PRO A 190 -7.91 11.69 -11.83
C PRO A 190 -9.29 11.53 -11.17
N ASP A 191 -9.35 11.52 -9.84
CA ASP A 191 -10.55 11.14 -9.10
C ASP A 191 -11.48 12.31 -8.75
N ALA A 192 -11.26 13.51 -9.29
CA ALA A 192 -12.08 14.70 -8.99
C ALA A 192 -13.59 14.43 -9.11
N LEU A 193 -14.38 14.99 -8.20
CA LEU A 193 -15.81 14.75 -8.12
C LEU A 193 -16.58 15.74 -9.00
N PRO A 194 -17.39 15.26 -9.97
CA PRO A 194 -18.18 16.15 -10.80
C PRO A 194 -19.24 16.86 -9.95
N LEU A 195 -19.50 18.13 -10.24
CA LEU A 195 -20.53 18.92 -9.57
C LEU A 195 -21.83 18.83 -10.35
N SER A 196 -22.94 18.57 -9.65
CA SER A 196 -24.26 18.57 -10.27
C SER A 196 -24.75 20.00 -10.52
N ASP A 197 -25.37 20.21 -11.68
CA ASP A 197 -26.10 21.45 -11.99
C ASP A 197 -27.57 21.40 -11.51
N ARG A 198 -28.02 20.24 -11.03
CA ARG A 198 -29.38 20.00 -10.56
C ARG A 198 -29.49 20.14 -9.05
N ARG A 199 -30.65 20.64 -8.61
CA ARG A 199 -31.03 20.61 -7.19
C ARG A 199 -31.58 19.24 -6.82
N VAL A 200 -31.08 18.69 -5.73
CA VAL A 200 -31.60 17.46 -5.14
C VAL A 200 -33.01 17.68 -4.57
N ALA A 201 -33.86 16.65 -4.61
CA ALA A 201 -35.22 16.68 -4.08
C ALA A 201 -35.33 15.93 -2.75
N ALA A 202 -36.36 16.23 -1.96
CA ALA A 202 -36.70 15.42 -0.80
C ALA A 202 -37.04 13.97 -1.22
N GLY A 203 -36.60 12.99 -0.43
CA GLY A 203 -36.68 11.56 -0.71
C GLY A 203 -35.56 11.02 -1.59
N ALA A 204 -34.64 11.86 -2.08
CA ALA A 204 -33.54 11.40 -2.92
C ALA A 204 -32.52 10.58 -2.11
N PRO A 205 -32.09 9.41 -2.61
CA PRO A 205 -30.99 8.67 -2.02
C PRO A 205 -29.68 9.41 -2.30
N VAL A 206 -28.86 9.56 -1.26
CA VAL A 206 -27.59 10.28 -1.32
C VAL A 206 -26.51 9.53 -0.56
N TYR A 207 -25.25 9.84 -0.84
CA TYR A 207 -24.12 9.47 0.01
C TYR A 207 -23.53 10.71 0.66
N ALA A 208 -23.44 10.72 1.99
CA ALA A 208 -22.91 11.83 2.75
C ALA A 208 -21.54 11.49 3.34
N TRP A 209 -20.61 12.44 3.29
CA TRP A 209 -19.38 12.35 4.07
C TRP A 209 -19.65 12.55 5.56
N GLY A 210 -19.43 11.51 6.35
CA GLY A 210 -19.74 11.52 7.79
C GLY A 210 -19.42 10.20 8.46
N SER A 211 -20.00 9.98 9.63
CA SER A 211 -19.84 8.75 10.41
C SER A 211 -21.10 7.89 10.25
N ALA A 212 -20.95 6.58 10.09
CA ALA A 212 -22.09 5.68 10.16
C ALA A 212 -22.62 5.68 11.61
N PRO A 213 -23.94 5.61 11.84
CA PRO A 213 -24.50 5.67 13.19
C PRO A 213 -23.83 4.66 14.15
N GLY A 214 -23.30 5.16 15.27
CA GLY A 214 -22.61 4.34 16.27
C GLY A 214 -21.23 3.79 15.87
N ARG A 215 -20.62 4.26 14.76
CA ARG A 215 -19.24 3.90 14.34
C ARG A 215 -18.32 5.11 14.37
N ALA A 216 -17.09 4.90 14.85
CA ALA A 216 -16.04 5.90 14.80
C ALA A 216 -15.34 5.89 13.41
N GLY A 217 -15.04 7.08 12.88
CA GLY A 217 -14.36 7.27 11.59
C GLY A 217 -15.26 7.93 10.54
N LYS A 218 -14.67 8.78 9.70
CA LYS A 218 -15.36 9.45 8.59
C LYS A 218 -15.25 8.58 7.35
N ALA A 219 -16.37 8.39 6.68
CA ALA A 219 -16.48 7.63 5.44
C ALA A 219 -17.64 8.20 4.62
N VAL A 220 -17.81 7.64 3.43
CA VAL A 220 -19.00 7.85 2.62
C VAL A 220 -20.10 6.94 3.15
N VAL A 221 -21.20 7.52 3.61
CA VAL A 221 -22.28 6.81 4.29
C VAL A 221 -23.59 7.01 3.51
N PRO A 222 -24.37 5.94 3.27
CA PRO A 222 -25.71 6.07 2.70
C PRO A 222 -26.60 6.97 3.57
N ALA A 223 -27.30 7.90 2.93
CA ALA A 223 -28.22 8.83 3.55
C ALA A 223 -29.41 9.12 2.63
N GLU A 224 -30.41 9.82 3.16
CA GLU A 224 -31.59 10.23 2.42
C GLU A 224 -31.85 11.72 2.66
N VAL A 225 -32.18 12.45 1.61
CA VAL A 225 -32.60 13.85 1.72
C VAL A 225 -34.00 13.91 2.33
N VAL A 226 -34.13 14.56 3.47
CA VAL A 226 -35.39 14.75 4.18
C VAL A 226 -36.13 15.98 3.68
N GLU A 227 -35.41 17.07 3.44
CA GLU A 227 -36.00 18.36 3.11
C GLU A 227 -34.97 19.25 2.38
N THR A 228 -35.45 20.20 1.57
CA THR A 228 -34.61 21.16 0.85
C THR A 228 -35.17 22.58 0.98
N GLY A 229 -34.34 23.60 0.75
CA GLY A 229 -34.78 25.00 0.83
C GLY A 229 -34.89 25.57 2.25
N GLN A 230 -34.37 24.85 3.25
CA GLN A 230 -34.53 25.23 4.65
C GLN A 230 -33.58 26.36 5.04
N SER A 231 -34.10 27.40 5.69
CA SER A 231 -33.27 28.47 6.28
C SER A 231 -33.23 28.31 7.79
N ARG A 232 -32.04 28.19 8.38
CA ARG A 232 -31.85 27.87 9.80
C ARG A 232 -30.64 28.57 10.39
N ARG A 233 -30.71 28.85 11.70
CA ARG A 233 -29.55 29.30 12.46
C ARG A 233 -28.94 28.11 13.20
N ILE A 234 -27.70 27.76 12.86
CA ILE A 234 -26.96 26.64 13.43
C ILE A 234 -25.66 27.19 14.02
N GLU A 235 -25.38 26.91 15.30
CA GLU A 235 -24.18 27.38 16.01
C GLU A 235 -23.92 28.90 15.88
N GLY A 236 -24.99 29.69 15.85
CA GLY A 236 -24.92 31.15 15.73
C GLY A 236 -24.71 31.68 14.31
N ARG A 237 -24.53 30.82 13.30
CA ARG A 237 -24.49 31.18 11.87
C ARG A 237 -25.85 30.99 11.21
N TYR A 238 -26.22 31.91 10.33
CA TYR A 238 -27.44 31.81 9.54
C TYR A 238 -27.13 31.12 8.21
N TYR A 239 -27.83 30.05 7.93
CA TYR A 239 -27.77 29.29 6.69
C TYR A 239 -29.09 29.44 5.95
N ALA A 240 -29.02 29.65 4.65
CA ALA A 240 -30.18 29.68 3.76
C ALA A 240 -30.12 28.53 2.77
N ASP A 241 -31.28 28.07 2.30
CA ASP A 241 -31.41 27.09 1.22
C ASP A 241 -30.73 25.73 1.51
N LEU A 242 -30.71 25.28 2.77
CA LEU A 242 -30.06 24.03 3.17
C LEU A 242 -30.79 22.78 2.61
N VAL A 243 -29.98 21.79 2.27
CA VAL A 243 -30.39 20.39 2.09
C VAL A 243 -30.26 19.69 3.45
N VAL A 244 -31.35 19.13 3.94
CA VAL A 244 -31.40 18.36 5.19
C VAL A 244 -31.40 16.89 4.84
N PHE A 245 -30.50 16.10 5.43
CA PHE A 245 -30.43 14.65 5.21
C PHE A 245 -30.38 13.88 6.52
N ARG A 246 -30.67 12.57 6.45
CA ARG A 246 -30.62 11.63 7.57
C ARG A 246 -29.91 10.36 7.15
N GLY A 247 -29.23 9.70 8.08
CA GLY A 247 -28.54 8.41 7.85
C GLY A 247 -27.02 8.48 8.04
N ALA A 248 -26.45 9.68 8.05
CA ALA A 248 -25.04 9.90 8.36
C ALA A 248 -24.89 10.90 9.52
N GLU A 249 -24.12 10.51 10.55
CA GLU A 249 -23.81 11.38 11.68
C GLU A 249 -22.72 12.38 11.29
N VAL A 250 -23.07 13.67 11.31
CA VAL A 250 -22.14 14.77 11.00
C VAL A 250 -21.49 15.26 12.30
N THR A 251 -20.24 14.86 12.51
CA THR A 251 -19.42 15.24 13.67
C THR A 251 -18.32 16.23 13.29
N HIS A 252 -17.69 16.88 14.28
CA HIS A 252 -16.63 17.85 14.06
C HIS A 252 -15.55 17.33 13.08
N GLY A 253 -15.20 18.15 12.08
CA GLY A 253 -14.27 17.81 11.01
C GLY A 253 -14.89 17.14 9.77
N ALA A 254 -16.20 16.85 9.75
CA ALA A 254 -16.90 16.41 8.52
C ALA A 254 -17.37 17.61 7.68
N SER A 255 -17.44 18.80 8.29
CA SER A 255 -17.72 20.06 7.60
C SER A 255 -16.76 20.27 6.44
N GLY A 256 -17.33 20.53 5.26
CA GLY A 256 -16.68 20.70 3.98
C GLY A 256 -16.59 19.42 3.14
N GLY A 257 -17.06 18.27 3.64
CA GLY A 257 -17.15 17.03 2.88
C GLY A 257 -18.29 17.00 1.84
N PRO A 258 -18.21 16.11 0.84
CA PRO A 258 -19.20 16.04 -0.23
C PRO A 258 -20.51 15.35 0.23
N LEU A 259 -21.63 15.82 -0.33
CA LEU A 259 -22.91 15.13 -0.39
C LEU A 259 -23.16 14.76 -1.85
N LEU A 260 -23.32 13.48 -2.15
CA LEU A 260 -23.34 12.92 -3.50
C LEU A 260 -24.71 12.34 -3.82
N ASP A 261 -25.16 12.53 -5.06
CA ASP A 261 -26.30 11.80 -5.60
C ASP A 261 -25.95 10.30 -5.71
N ALA A 262 -26.84 9.42 -5.23
CA ALA A 262 -26.56 8.00 -5.20
C ALA A 262 -26.60 7.34 -6.59
N GLU A 263 -27.29 7.94 -7.56
CA GLU A 263 -27.43 7.42 -8.93
C GLU A 263 -26.33 7.95 -9.85
N THR A 264 -25.98 9.24 -9.76
CA THR A 264 -25.00 9.84 -10.68
C THR A 264 -23.58 9.91 -10.10
N GLY A 265 -23.43 9.91 -8.78
CA GLY A 265 -22.16 10.19 -8.11
C GLY A 265 -21.67 11.63 -8.24
N GLU A 266 -22.51 12.53 -8.73
CA GLU A 266 -22.23 13.96 -8.73
C GLU A 266 -22.43 14.55 -7.34
N VAL A 267 -21.63 15.54 -6.99
CA VAL A 267 -21.81 16.32 -5.78
C VAL A 267 -23.08 17.14 -5.93
N VAL A 268 -24.02 17.00 -4.99
CA VAL A 268 -25.24 17.81 -4.88
C VAL A 268 -25.17 18.82 -3.73
N GLY A 269 -24.21 18.65 -2.81
CA GLY A 269 -23.98 19.63 -1.75
C GLY A 269 -22.68 19.48 -0.97
N ILE A 270 -22.43 20.45 -0.08
CA ILE A 270 -21.28 20.53 0.83
C ILE A 270 -21.80 20.38 2.26
N VAL A 271 -21.44 19.30 2.95
CA VAL A 271 -21.84 19.06 4.34
C VAL A 271 -21.32 20.20 5.23
N THR A 272 -22.19 20.89 5.97
CA THR A 272 -21.82 22.06 6.78
C THR A 272 -21.98 21.83 8.28
N ALA A 273 -23.04 21.16 8.71
CA ALA A 273 -23.35 20.97 10.11
C ALA A 273 -24.16 19.69 10.38
N GLY A 274 -24.18 19.25 11.64
CA GLY A 274 -25.05 18.20 12.16
C GLY A 274 -25.93 18.69 13.30
N SER A 275 -26.96 17.93 13.65
CA SER A 275 -27.76 18.13 14.86
C SER A 275 -27.68 16.92 15.80
N ASP A 276 -27.97 17.18 17.08
CA ASP A 276 -28.15 16.15 18.11
C ASP A 276 -29.31 15.18 17.81
N SER A 277 -30.18 15.53 16.86
CA SER A 277 -31.29 14.70 16.39
C SER A 277 -30.88 13.74 15.24
N GLY A 278 -29.59 13.65 14.91
CA GLY A 278 -29.08 12.79 13.85
C GLY A 278 -29.39 13.28 12.43
N LEU A 279 -29.68 14.58 12.26
CA LEU A 279 -29.83 15.21 10.94
C LEU A 279 -28.51 15.86 10.53
N GLY A 280 -28.16 15.70 9.26
CA GLY A 280 -27.09 16.44 8.61
C GLY A 280 -27.65 17.59 7.77
N TYR A 281 -26.86 18.65 7.64
CA TYR A 281 -27.17 19.81 6.83
C TYR A 281 -26.06 20.02 5.80
N ALA A 282 -26.44 20.24 4.55
CA ALA A 282 -25.52 20.55 3.45
C ALA A 282 -25.96 21.81 2.70
N LEU A 283 -24.99 22.56 2.20
CA LEU A 283 -25.19 23.65 1.27
C LEU A 283 -25.40 23.07 -0.14
N PRO A 284 -26.43 23.47 -0.90
CA PRO A 284 -26.60 23.00 -2.27
C PRO A 284 -25.47 23.52 -3.15
N ILE A 285 -24.86 22.63 -3.95
CA ILE A 285 -23.78 23.04 -4.86
C ILE A 285 -24.35 23.79 -6.08
N ALA A 286 -25.54 23.40 -6.54
CA ALA A 286 -26.18 23.95 -7.72
C ALA A 286 -26.57 25.43 -7.52
N GLY A 287 -26.53 26.20 -8.62
CA GLY A 287 -26.94 27.59 -8.62
C GLY A 287 -25.81 28.54 -8.19
N GLU A 288 -25.98 29.24 -7.08
CA GLU A 288 -25.09 30.35 -6.72
C GLU A 288 -23.71 29.89 -6.23
N VAL A 289 -23.63 28.74 -5.53
CA VAL A 289 -22.35 28.16 -5.10
C VAL A 289 -21.52 27.77 -6.31
N ALA A 290 -22.06 27.04 -7.28
CA ALA A 290 -21.37 26.72 -8.54
C ALA A 290 -20.86 27.97 -9.28
N ARG A 291 -21.65 29.06 -9.33
CA ARG A 291 -21.21 30.34 -9.93
C ARG A 291 -20.08 31.02 -9.16
N LEU A 292 -20.04 30.89 -7.83
CA LEU A 292 -18.92 31.39 -7.02
C LEU A 292 -17.65 30.59 -7.31
N LEU A 293 -17.76 29.25 -7.31
CA LEU A 293 -16.64 28.35 -7.59
C LEU A 293 -16.04 28.63 -8.98
N ALA A 294 -16.87 28.68 -10.02
CA ALA A 294 -16.42 28.97 -11.39
C ALA A 294 -15.69 30.32 -11.48
N ARG A 295 -16.22 31.37 -10.84
CA ARG A 295 -15.56 32.69 -10.81
C ARG A 295 -14.23 32.67 -10.08
N TRP A 296 -14.10 31.93 -8.99
CA TRP A 296 -12.85 31.82 -8.23
C TRP A 296 -11.81 30.97 -8.94
N ILE A 297 -12.22 30.02 -9.78
CA ILE A 297 -11.32 29.27 -10.68
C ILE A 297 -10.78 30.21 -11.77
N GLU A 298 -11.63 31.02 -12.39
CA GLU A 298 -11.22 31.97 -13.44
C GLU A 298 -10.42 33.17 -12.90
N GLN A 299 -10.78 33.66 -11.71
CA GLN A 299 -10.24 34.86 -11.09
C GLN A 299 -9.98 34.59 -9.59
N PRO A 300 -8.90 33.87 -9.25
CA PRO A 300 -8.57 33.55 -7.87
C PRO A 300 -8.15 34.81 -7.10
N LEU A 301 -8.44 34.82 -5.79
CA LEU A 301 -7.92 35.83 -4.87
C LEU A 301 -6.38 35.81 -4.89
N PRO A 302 -5.72 36.99 -4.73
CA PRO A 302 -4.27 37.05 -4.62
C PRO A 302 -3.79 36.20 -3.44
N SER A 303 -2.91 35.23 -3.70
CA SER A 303 -2.33 34.40 -2.66
C SER A 303 -1.15 35.11 -2.00
N THR A 304 -1.15 35.16 -0.66
CA THR A 304 0.03 35.49 0.16
C THR A 304 0.65 34.24 0.77
N CYS A 305 0.08 33.05 0.52
CA CYS A 305 0.87 31.84 0.59
C CYS A 305 1.94 31.98 -0.48
N GLU A 306 3.16 32.30 -0.07
CA GLU A 306 4.26 31.59 -0.64
C GLU A 306 3.90 30.11 -0.45
N ALA A 307 3.37 29.48 -1.51
CA ALA A 307 3.85 28.14 -1.81
C ALA A 307 5.34 28.21 -1.50
N VAL A 308 5.87 27.33 -0.64
CA VAL A 308 7.32 27.11 -0.58
C VAL A 308 7.75 27.29 -2.02
N PRO A 309 8.55 28.33 -2.35
CA PRO A 309 8.80 28.64 -3.74
C PRO A 309 9.09 27.30 -4.36
N ALA A 310 8.39 26.95 -5.46
CA ALA A 310 9.00 26.00 -6.37
C ALA A 310 10.39 26.59 -6.50
N GLY A 311 11.38 25.94 -5.89
CA GLY A 311 12.70 26.53 -5.82
C GLY A 311 13.17 26.66 -7.26
N ASP A 312 14.46 26.77 -7.45
CA ASP A 312 15.06 26.38 -8.72
C ASP A 312 14.86 24.85 -9.02
N ALA A 313 13.87 24.19 -8.41
CA ALA A 313 13.59 22.77 -8.46
C ALA A 313 12.56 22.43 -9.54
N THR A 314 12.91 21.48 -10.40
CA THR A 314 12.08 21.04 -11.52
C THR A 314 11.04 20.02 -11.05
N PRO A 315 9.74 20.21 -11.34
CA PRO A 315 8.71 19.25 -10.95
C PRO A 315 8.78 17.99 -11.83
N LEU A 316 8.83 16.82 -11.19
CA LEU A 316 8.89 15.52 -11.85
C LEU A 316 7.89 14.54 -11.20
N VAL A 317 7.48 13.51 -11.93
CA VAL A 317 6.51 12.51 -11.46
C VAL A 317 7.13 11.12 -11.49
N LEU A 318 7.05 10.41 -10.37
CA LEU A 318 7.29 8.97 -10.29
C LEU A 318 5.94 8.26 -10.30
N ALA A 319 5.73 7.34 -11.24
CA ALA A 319 4.50 6.56 -11.33
C ALA A 319 4.60 5.27 -10.50
N ALA A 320 3.56 4.94 -9.73
CA ALA A 320 3.33 3.61 -9.17
C ALA A 320 2.13 2.99 -9.89
N VAL A 321 2.40 2.02 -10.77
CA VAL A 321 1.38 1.27 -11.51
C VAL A 321 1.23 -0.10 -10.84
N VAL A 322 0.19 -0.24 -10.04
CA VAL A 322 -0.01 -1.40 -9.17
C VAL A 322 -1.52 -1.65 -8.98
N PRO A 323 -1.94 -2.85 -8.54
CA PRO A 323 -3.35 -3.08 -8.22
C PRO A 323 -3.73 -2.30 -6.96
N LEU A 324 -4.47 -1.21 -7.10
CA LEU A 324 -5.03 -0.46 -5.97
C LEU A 324 -6.43 -0.97 -5.61
N SER A 325 -7.09 -1.65 -6.55
CA SER A 325 -8.34 -2.38 -6.36
C SER A 325 -8.23 -3.85 -6.81
N GLY A 326 -9.36 -4.57 -6.79
CA GLY A 326 -9.43 -5.97 -7.18
C GLY A 326 -8.81 -6.94 -6.18
N ALA A 327 -8.58 -8.19 -6.61
CA ALA A 327 -8.12 -9.29 -5.76
C ALA A 327 -6.74 -9.02 -5.11
N HIS A 328 -5.93 -8.15 -5.72
CA HIS A 328 -4.58 -7.82 -5.26
C HIS A 328 -4.46 -6.42 -4.65
N GLY A 329 -5.57 -5.67 -4.50
CA GLY A 329 -5.60 -4.28 -4.06
C GLY A 329 -4.84 -4.02 -2.75
N ALA A 330 -4.98 -4.95 -1.79
CA ALA A 330 -4.29 -4.86 -0.50
C ALA A 330 -2.75 -4.87 -0.63
N TRP A 331 -2.19 -5.63 -1.57
CA TRP A 331 -0.74 -5.70 -1.77
C TRP A 331 -0.23 -4.56 -2.64
N GLY A 332 -0.97 -4.14 -3.68
CA GLY A 332 -0.57 -3.00 -4.48
C GLY A 332 -0.66 -1.68 -3.71
N LEU A 333 -1.64 -1.48 -2.83
CA LEU A 333 -1.66 -0.34 -1.91
C LEU A 333 -0.42 -0.28 -1.00
N ASP A 334 0.04 -1.44 -0.52
CA ASP A 334 1.23 -1.53 0.32
C ASP A 334 2.51 -1.25 -0.49
N LEU A 335 2.60 -1.74 -1.74
CA LEU A 335 3.66 -1.38 -2.69
C LEU A 335 3.70 0.14 -2.95
N ALA A 336 2.57 0.75 -3.31
CA ALA A 336 2.48 2.19 -3.58
C ALA A 336 2.84 3.03 -2.34
N SER A 337 2.47 2.56 -1.15
CA SER A 337 2.88 3.21 0.11
C SER A 337 4.39 3.09 0.35
N GLY A 338 5.01 1.98 -0.07
CA GLY A 338 6.48 1.85 -0.09
C GLY A 338 7.16 2.87 -0.99
N VAL A 339 6.62 3.10 -2.19
CA VAL A 339 7.09 4.14 -3.12
C VAL A 339 6.98 5.53 -2.48
N GLU A 340 5.85 5.82 -1.84
CA GLU A 340 5.63 7.07 -1.11
C GLU A 340 6.66 7.28 0.01
N LEU A 341 6.95 6.23 0.79
CA LEU A 341 7.96 6.29 1.85
C LEU A 341 9.35 6.60 1.28
N ALA A 342 9.73 6.01 0.14
CA ALA A 342 11.01 6.30 -0.50
C ALA A 342 11.11 7.76 -0.95
N LEU A 343 10.04 8.31 -1.53
CA LEU A 343 9.98 9.73 -1.90
C LEU A 343 10.14 10.65 -0.68
N ARG A 344 9.44 10.35 0.43
CA ARG A 344 9.57 11.12 1.68
C ARG A 344 10.99 11.04 2.26
N ASP A 345 11.59 9.85 2.28
CA ASP A 345 12.95 9.67 2.78
C ASP A 345 14.00 10.40 1.93
N MET A 346 13.75 10.53 0.61
CA MET A 346 14.68 11.13 -0.34
C MET A 346 14.36 12.59 -0.70
N GLU A 347 13.30 13.18 -0.15
CA GLU A 347 12.82 14.52 -0.49
C GLU A 347 13.93 15.58 -0.37
N ALA A 348 14.67 15.56 0.73
CA ALA A 348 15.74 16.52 0.98
C ALA A 348 16.89 16.40 -0.04
N ASP A 349 17.25 15.19 -0.46
CA ASP A 349 18.29 14.95 -1.46
C ASP A 349 17.83 15.35 -2.86
N LEU A 350 16.56 15.08 -3.21
CA LEU A 350 15.96 15.49 -4.46
C LEU A 350 15.89 17.02 -4.57
N LEU A 351 15.42 17.70 -3.53
CA LEU A 351 15.37 19.16 -3.50
C LEU A 351 16.76 19.79 -3.57
N ARG A 352 17.76 19.18 -2.91
CA ARG A 352 19.16 19.62 -2.96
C ARG A 352 19.73 19.63 -4.38
N VAL A 353 19.33 18.68 -5.23
CA VAL A 353 19.76 18.62 -6.64
C VAL A 353 18.80 19.33 -7.59
N GLY A 354 17.79 20.03 -7.07
CA GLY A 354 16.85 20.81 -7.87
C GLY A 354 15.72 19.98 -8.49
N TYR A 355 15.23 18.95 -7.80
CA TYR A 355 14.03 18.21 -8.21
C TYR A 355 12.95 18.23 -7.14
N GLN A 356 11.72 18.44 -7.56
CA GLN A 356 10.52 18.22 -6.74
C GLN A 356 9.75 17.04 -7.33
N VAL A 357 9.91 15.86 -6.74
CA VAL A 357 9.30 14.63 -7.26
C VAL A 357 8.00 14.34 -6.53
N SER A 358 6.90 14.20 -7.28
CA SER A 358 5.60 13.75 -6.76
C SER A 358 5.31 12.30 -7.17
N LEU A 359 4.41 11.66 -6.43
CA LEU A 359 3.91 10.31 -6.73
C LEU A 359 2.61 10.40 -7.51
N ALA A 360 2.55 9.76 -8.68
CA ALA A 360 1.29 9.46 -9.36
C ALA A 360 0.97 7.98 -9.21
N ARG A 361 -0.27 7.64 -8.88
CA ARG A 361 -0.71 6.26 -8.66
C ARG A 361 -1.70 5.85 -9.74
N TYR A 362 -1.48 4.69 -10.32
CA TYR A 362 -2.30 4.14 -11.39
C TYR A 362 -2.80 2.76 -10.97
N ASP A 363 -4.12 2.61 -10.88
CA ASP A 363 -4.76 1.35 -10.54
C ASP A 363 -4.86 0.44 -11.76
N ASP A 364 -4.00 -0.55 -11.85
CA ASP A 364 -4.08 -1.57 -12.91
C ASP A 364 -5.04 -2.71 -12.58
N GLN A 365 -5.64 -2.73 -11.38
CA GLN A 365 -6.59 -3.75 -10.93
C GLN A 365 -6.04 -5.20 -10.93
N GLY A 366 -4.74 -5.37 -11.17
CA GLY A 366 -4.08 -6.65 -11.41
C GLY A 366 -4.36 -7.23 -12.80
N ARG A 367 -4.80 -6.39 -13.74
CA ARG A 367 -5.27 -6.76 -15.08
C ARG A 367 -4.29 -6.27 -16.17
N PRO A 368 -3.77 -7.15 -17.04
CA PRO A 368 -2.81 -6.77 -18.07
C PRO A 368 -3.29 -5.67 -19.03
N GLU A 369 -4.56 -5.71 -19.42
CA GLU A 369 -5.17 -4.74 -20.32
C GLU A 369 -5.20 -3.32 -19.72
N VAL A 370 -5.51 -3.20 -18.42
CA VAL A 370 -5.53 -1.90 -17.73
C VAL A 370 -4.11 -1.39 -17.51
N ALA A 371 -3.15 -2.29 -17.23
CA ALA A 371 -1.74 -1.93 -17.12
C ALA A 371 -1.17 -1.38 -18.45
N ALA A 372 -1.60 -1.94 -19.60
CA ALA A 372 -1.22 -1.44 -20.92
C ALA A 372 -1.81 -0.04 -21.21
N GLU A 373 -3.07 0.21 -20.86
CA GLU A 373 -3.70 1.53 -20.99
C GLU A 373 -2.95 2.61 -20.17
N HIS A 374 -2.51 2.25 -18.95
CA HIS A 374 -1.68 3.13 -18.15
C HIS A 374 -0.30 3.35 -18.78
N ALA A 375 0.31 2.32 -19.37
CA ALA A 375 1.58 2.43 -20.08
C ALA A 375 1.50 3.47 -21.21
N GLU A 376 0.43 3.45 -21.99
CA GLU A 376 0.18 4.44 -23.05
C GLU A 376 0.10 5.86 -22.46
N SER A 377 -0.68 6.05 -21.39
CA SER A 377 -0.84 7.35 -20.73
C SER A 377 0.50 7.89 -20.20
N LEU A 378 1.30 7.04 -19.56
CA LEU A 378 2.62 7.39 -19.04
C LEU A 378 3.62 7.69 -20.16
N ALA A 379 3.55 6.96 -21.28
CA ALA A 379 4.40 7.18 -22.44
C ALA A 379 4.22 8.60 -23.01
N TYR A 380 2.99 9.13 -23.00
CA TYR A 380 2.69 10.48 -23.49
C TYR A 380 2.99 11.62 -22.51
N ASP A 381 3.11 11.37 -21.21
CA ASP A 381 3.34 12.42 -20.21
C ASP A 381 4.84 12.69 -19.98
N PRO A 382 5.42 13.78 -20.51
CA PRO A 382 6.84 14.07 -20.36
C PRO A 382 7.25 14.39 -18.92
N GLY A 383 6.29 14.66 -18.01
CA GLY A 383 6.56 14.88 -16.59
C GLY A 383 6.87 13.59 -15.83
N VAL A 384 6.48 12.43 -16.36
CA VAL A 384 6.77 11.13 -15.75
C VAL A 384 8.18 10.68 -16.11
N ILE A 385 9.01 10.53 -15.07
CA ILE A 385 10.43 10.16 -15.20
C ILE A 385 10.69 8.65 -15.03
N GLY A 386 9.79 7.92 -14.41
CA GLY A 386 9.93 6.47 -14.22
C GLY A 386 8.67 5.86 -13.62
N ALA A 387 8.63 4.54 -13.64
CA ALA A 387 7.54 3.74 -13.11
C ALA A 387 8.05 2.63 -12.18
N VAL A 388 7.33 2.42 -11.08
CA VAL A 388 7.41 1.21 -10.25
C VAL A 388 6.14 0.41 -10.53
N GLY A 389 6.28 -0.83 -10.95
CA GLY A 389 5.13 -1.67 -11.24
C GLY A 389 5.46 -2.94 -12.01
N SER A 390 4.56 -3.90 -12.12
CA SER A 390 3.33 -4.05 -11.32
C SER A 390 3.53 -5.17 -10.27
N PHE A 391 2.44 -5.62 -9.63
CA PHE A 391 2.41 -6.73 -8.69
C PHE A 391 2.47 -8.10 -9.39
N THR A 392 1.59 -8.34 -10.37
CA THR A 392 1.49 -9.62 -11.10
C THR A 392 2.47 -9.66 -12.27
N SER A 393 2.88 -10.86 -12.68
CA SER A 393 3.81 -11.00 -13.81
C SER A 393 3.19 -10.52 -15.11
N GLU A 394 1.91 -10.82 -15.32
CA GLU A 394 1.16 -10.54 -16.54
C GLU A 394 0.90 -9.04 -16.70
N ALA A 395 0.49 -8.34 -15.63
CA ALA A 395 0.32 -6.89 -15.67
C ALA A 395 1.65 -6.16 -15.85
N THR A 396 2.71 -6.66 -15.20
CA THR A 396 4.06 -6.08 -15.35
C THR A 396 4.60 -6.25 -16.77
N LEU A 397 4.36 -7.40 -17.40
CA LEU A 397 4.74 -7.65 -18.79
C LEU A 397 4.03 -6.70 -19.76
N ALA A 398 2.72 -6.52 -19.60
CA ALA A 398 1.95 -5.60 -20.44
C ALA A 398 2.40 -4.15 -20.25
N LEU A 399 2.63 -3.72 -19.01
CA LEU A 399 3.19 -2.40 -18.69
C LEU A 399 4.58 -2.22 -19.33
N ALA A 400 5.45 -3.20 -19.20
CA ALA A 400 6.82 -3.17 -19.74
C ALA A 400 6.84 -3.02 -21.27
N GLU A 401 6.01 -3.79 -21.98
CA GLU A 401 5.88 -3.71 -23.43
C GLU A 401 5.31 -2.35 -23.88
N GLY A 402 4.25 -1.87 -23.22
CA GLY A 402 3.65 -0.57 -23.55
C GLY A 402 4.59 0.61 -23.37
N LEU A 403 5.55 0.52 -22.43
CA LEU A 403 6.56 1.56 -22.21
C LEU A 403 7.75 1.50 -23.18
N ARG A 404 7.85 0.48 -24.04
CA ARG A 404 9.04 0.21 -24.87
C ARG A 404 9.44 1.38 -25.75
N GLU A 405 8.51 1.94 -26.52
CA GLU A 405 8.80 3.04 -27.45
C GLU A 405 9.18 4.33 -26.70
N SER A 406 8.63 4.52 -25.50
CA SER A 406 8.88 5.70 -24.67
C SER A 406 10.23 5.64 -23.94
N GLY A 407 10.80 4.44 -23.78
CA GLY A 407 11.99 4.18 -22.98
C GLY A 407 11.84 4.51 -21.49
N LEU A 408 10.62 4.73 -20.99
CA LEU A 408 10.37 5.08 -19.59
C LEU A 408 10.84 3.94 -18.69
N VAL A 409 11.75 4.26 -17.76
CA VAL A 409 12.32 3.25 -16.87
C VAL A 409 11.24 2.59 -16.00
N LEU A 410 11.25 1.26 -15.96
CA LEU A 410 10.39 0.44 -15.12
C LEU A 410 11.25 -0.38 -14.16
N VAL A 411 10.94 -0.32 -12.86
CA VAL A 411 11.49 -1.25 -11.86
C VAL A 411 10.35 -2.10 -11.29
N ALA A 412 10.36 -3.39 -11.64
CA ALA A 412 9.37 -4.36 -11.23
C ALA A 412 9.66 -4.90 -9.82
N PRO A 413 8.77 -4.66 -8.84
CA PRO A 413 9.03 -5.01 -7.46
C PRO A 413 8.81 -6.51 -7.17
N THR A 414 7.85 -7.17 -7.85
CA THR A 414 7.41 -8.53 -7.46
C THR A 414 7.14 -9.50 -8.62
N ALA A 415 7.26 -9.08 -9.89
CA ALA A 415 7.04 -9.95 -11.04
C ALA A 415 8.09 -11.07 -11.13
N ARG A 416 7.64 -12.32 -11.27
CA ARG A 416 8.51 -13.52 -11.24
C ARG A 416 8.71 -14.20 -12.59
N SER A 417 7.81 -13.99 -13.57
CA SER A 417 7.94 -14.60 -14.90
C SER A 417 9.25 -14.19 -15.56
N GLU A 418 10.01 -15.17 -16.04
CA GLU A 418 11.27 -14.95 -16.74
C GLU A 418 11.10 -14.11 -17.99
N GLU A 419 9.93 -14.18 -18.62
CA GLU A 419 9.60 -13.46 -19.85
C GLU A 419 9.88 -11.96 -19.74
N LEU A 420 9.72 -11.36 -18.54
CA LEU A 420 9.87 -9.91 -18.34
C LEU A 420 11.23 -9.37 -18.74
N THR A 421 12.30 -10.09 -18.47
CA THR A 421 13.69 -9.65 -18.72
C THR A 421 14.35 -10.42 -19.86
N GLN A 422 13.78 -11.55 -20.29
CA GLN A 422 14.23 -12.29 -21.48
C GLN A 422 14.14 -11.46 -22.76
N GLN A 423 13.25 -10.45 -22.79
CA GLN A 423 13.13 -9.53 -23.92
C GLN A 423 14.35 -8.60 -24.07
N GLY A 424 15.16 -8.44 -23.01
CA GLY A 424 16.35 -7.59 -23.04
C GLY A 424 16.07 -6.09 -23.17
N TRP A 425 14.85 -5.65 -22.83
CA TRP A 425 14.47 -4.24 -22.96
C TRP A 425 15.30 -3.34 -22.03
N PRO A 426 15.95 -2.28 -22.53
CA PRO A 426 16.87 -1.46 -21.74
C PRO A 426 16.21 -0.78 -20.53
N HIS A 427 14.92 -0.45 -20.62
CA HIS A 427 14.17 0.28 -19.61
C HIS A 427 13.65 -0.59 -18.46
N VAL A 428 13.69 -1.92 -18.57
CA VAL A 428 12.98 -2.82 -17.64
C VAL A 428 13.92 -3.53 -16.68
N ASN A 429 13.77 -3.27 -15.38
CA ASN A 429 14.59 -3.84 -14.32
C ASN A 429 13.71 -4.65 -13.36
N ARG A 430 14.22 -5.77 -12.82
CA ARG A 430 13.49 -6.59 -11.84
C ARG A 430 14.21 -6.63 -10.49
N LEU A 431 13.49 -6.35 -9.41
CA LEU A 431 14.06 -6.30 -8.06
C LEU A 431 14.32 -7.68 -7.46
N ILE A 432 13.39 -8.63 -7.63
CA ILE A 432 13.43 -9.96 -7.01
C ILE A 432 14.01 -11.03 -7.93
N ALA A 433 14.26 -12.24 -7.40
CA ALA A 433 14.64 -13.38 -8.22
C ALA A 433 13.45 -13.90 -9.05
N HIS A 434 13.69 -14.20 -10.32
CA HIS A 434 12.70 -14.84 -11.20
C HIS A 434 12.42 -16.31 -10.84
N GLN A 435 11.37 -16.88 -11.42
CA GLN A 435 10.84 -18.20 -11.04
C GLN A 435 11.88 -19.33 -11.16
N ALA A 436 12.60 -19.44 -12.28
CA ALA A 436 13.61 -20.48 -12.46
C ALA A 436 14.74 -20.42 -11.44
N ARG A 437 15.06 -19.26 -10.86
CA ARG A 437 16.02 -19.18 -9.75
C ARG A 437 15.48 -19.78 -8.46
N LEU A 438 14.17 -19.65 -8.21
CA LEU A 438 13.51 -20.32 -7.09
C LEU A 438 13.58 -21.84 -7.26
N GLU A 439 13.29 -22.36 -8.46
CA GLU A 439 13.33 -23.81 -8.69
C GLU A 439 14.76 -24.38 -8.73
N SER A 440 15.70 -23.62 -9.28
CA SER A 440 17.12 -23.98 -9.22
C SER A 440 17.61 -24.03 -7.78
N ALA A 441 17.20 -23.09 -6.93
CA ALA A 441 17.53 -23.12 -5.50
C ALA A 441 16.89 -24.32 -4.79
N ALA A 442 15.67 -24.70 -5.15
CA ALA A 442 15.01 -25.89 -4.61
C ALA A 442 15.78 -27.17 -4.96
N ALA A 443 16.21 -27.34 -6.21
CA ALA A 443 17.02 -28.48 -6.64
C ALA A 443 18.39 -28.51 -5.93
N ALA A 444 19.05 -27.35 -5.82
CA ALA A 444 20.33 -27.23 -5.15
C ALA A 444 20.22 -27.60 -3.67
N PHE A 445 19.16 -27.15 -3.01
CA PHE A 445 18.89 -27.48 -1.62
C PHE A 445 18.62 -28.96 -1.41
N ALA A 446 17.80 -29.57 -2.26
CA ALA A 446 17.52 -31.01 -2.23
C ALA A 446 18.84 -31.81 -2.29
N ARG A 447 19.69 -31.50 -3.27
CA ARG A 447 20.93 -32.24 -3.48
C ARG A 447 22.00 -31.95 -2.43
N ALA A 448 22.29 -30.68 -2.20
CA ALA A 448 23.46 -30.27 -1.41
C ALA A 448 23.19 -30.22 0.11
N ARG A 449 21.95 -29.91 0.52
CA ARG A 449 21.61 -29.72 1.93
C ARG A 449 20.82 -30.88 2.52
N LEU A 450 19.82 -31.40 1.81
CA LEU A 450 19.09 -32.59 2.23
C LEU A 450 19.83 -33.89 1.89
N GLY A 451 20.78 -33.84 0.94
CA GLY A 451 21.59 -35.00 0.56
C GLY A 451 20.83 -36.07 -0.21
N VAL A 452 19.65 -35.73 -0.76
CA VAL A 452 18.82 -36.71 -1.44
C VAL A 452 19.37 -37.04 -2.83
N ARG A 453 19.16 -38.28 -3.24
CA ARG A 453 19.68 -38.86 -4.48
C ARG A 453 18.61 -39.07 -5.54
N SER A 454 17.34 -38.99 -5.17
CA SER A 454 16.22 -39.07 -6.09
C SER A 454 15.08 -38.19 -5.61
N VAL A 455 14.41 -37.53 -6.56
CA VAL A 455 13.25 -36.69 -6.27
C VAL A 455 12.08 -37.09 -7.17
N LEU A 456 10.87 -37.12 -6.62
CA LEU A 456 9.64 -37.30 -7.38
C LEU A 456 8.99 -35.94 -7.65
N LEU A 457 8.49 -35.73 -8.87
CA LEU A 457 7.65 -34.57 -9.17
C LEU A 457 6.20 -34.86 -8.76
N LEU A 458 5.64 -34.03 -7.90
CA LEU A 458 4.23 -34.07 -7.51
C LEU A 458 3.53 -32.82 -8.04
N LEU A 459 2.64 -32.99 -9.01
CA LEU A 459 2.07 -31.88 -9.78
C LEU A 459 0.57 -31.78 -9.60
N ASP A 460 0.01 -30.57 -9.59
CA ASP A 460 -1.44 -30.38 -9.44
C ASP A 460 -2.26 -30.54 -10.73
N GLY A 461 -1.58 -30.79 -11.85
CA GLY A 461 -2.12 -30.98 -13.20
C GLY A 461 -2.27 -29.70 -14.02
N SER A 462 -1.85 -28.53 -13.49
CA SER A 462 -1.87 -27.27 -14.25
C SER A 462 -0.69 -27.15 -15.22
N GLU A 463 -0.87 -26.38 -16.29
CA GLU A 463 0.21 -26.04 -17.22
C GLU A 463 1.37 -25.32 -16.51
N GLU A 464 1.05 -24.45 -15.54
CA GLU A 464 2.06 -23.77 -14.72
C GLU A 464 2.89 -24.76 -13.90
N ALA A 465 2.26 -25.77 -13.29
CA ALA A 465 2.99 -26.81 -12.58
C ALA A 465 3.93 -27.58 -13.51
N GLU A 466 3.51 -27.88 -14.74
CA GLU A 466 4.35 -28.56 -15.74
C GLU A 466 5.54 -27.70 -16.18
N ARG A 467 5.35 -26.38 -16.40
CA ARG A 467 6.45 -25.45 -16.72
C ARG A 467 7.48 -25.39 -15.60
N ARG A 468 7.02 -25.28 -14.36
CA ARG A 468 7.89 -25.26 -13.17
C ARG A 468 8.60 -26.59 -12.94
N ALA A 469 7.91 -27.70 -13.16
CA ALA A 469 8.49 -29.05 -13.06
C ALA A 469 9.58 -29.28 -14.10
N THR A 470 9.38 -28.78 -15.33
CA THR A 470 10.40 -28.82 -16.39
C THR A 470 11.63 -28.01 -15.97
N THR A 471 11.42 -26.80 -15.46
CA THR A 471 12.49 -25.92 -14.98
C THR A 471 13.29 -26.54 -13.83
N PHE A 472 12.59 -27.12 -12.86
CA PHE A 472 13.21 -27.86 -11.76
C PHE A 472 13.99 -29.08 -12.27
N THR A 473 13.45 -29.83 -13.22
CA THR A 473 14.10 -31.02 -13.80
C THR A 473 15.43 -30.65 -14.46
N THR A 474 15.44 -29.60 -15.29
CA THR A 474 16.67 -29.09 -15.90
C THR A 474 17.72 -28.71 -14.85
N ALA A 475 17.31 -28.01 -13.78
CA ALA A 475 18.22 -27.66 -12.70
C ALA A 475 18.73 -28.89 -11.93
N ALA A 476 17.84 -29.87 -11.67
CA ALA A 476 18.17 -31.11 -10.98
C ALA A 476 19.17 -31.96 -11.78
N GLU A 477 19.03 -32.05 -13.11
CA GLU A 477 19.95 -32.73 -14.01
C GLU A 477 21.36 -32.12 -13.94
N ILE A 478 21.48 -30.79 -14.03
CA ILE A 478 22.76 -30.08 -13.90
C ILE A 478 23.45 -30.39 -12.56
N MET A 479 22.66 -30.63 -11.51
CA MET A 479 23.15 -30.92 -10.16
C MET A 479 23.36 -32.41 -9.87
N GLY A 480 23.08 -33.28 -10.85
CA GLY A 480 23.16 -34.73 -10.66
C GLY A 480 22.14 -35.27 -9.66
N LEU A 481 20.94 -34.67 -9.63
CA LEU A 481 19.78 -35.13 -8.87
C LEU A 481 18.75 -35.77 -9.82
N PRO A 482 18.76 -37.11 -9.97
CA PRO A 482 17.77 -37.84 -10.76
C PRO A 482 16.32 -37.56 -10.35
N VAL A 483 15.47 -37.30 -11.35
CA VAL A 483 14.01 -37.30 -11.18
C VAL A 483 13.49 -38.72 -11.35
N ALA A 484 12.96 -39.31 -10.28
CA ALA A 484 12.50 -40.71 -10.25
C ALA A 484 11.24 -40.93 -11.09
N GLY A 485 10.41 -39.89 -11.23
CA GLY A 485 9.15 -39.96 -11.96
C GLY A 485 8.26 -38.75 -11.67
N ARG A 486 7.00 -38.86 -12.10
CA ARG A 486 5.97 -37.84 -11.87
C ARG A 486 4.67 -38.48 -11.39
N VAL A 487 3.98 -37.80 -10.50
CA VAL A 487 2.64 -38.16 -10.01
C VAL A 487 1.77 -36.92 -10.01
N LEU A 488 0.52 -37.06 -10.46
CA LEU A 488 -0.47 -35.99 -10.36
C LEU A 488 -1.22 -36.09 -9.03
N VAL A 489 -1.46 -34.95 -8.40
CA VAL A 489 -2.38 -34.83 -7.27
C VAL A 489 -3.79 -35.13 -7.80
N PRO A 490 -4.49 -36.14 -7.27
CA PRO A 490 -5.82 -36.51 -7.75
C PRO A 490 -6.83 -35.40 -7.43
N GLN A 491 -7.87 -35.28 -8.26
CA GLN A 491 -8.96 -34.32 -8.04
C GLN A 491 -9.72 -34.63 -6.74
N GLU A 492 -10.01 -35.91 -6.52
CA GLU A 492 -10.54 -36.40 -5.24
C GLU A 492 -9.39 -36.97 -4.39
N MET A 493 -9.13 -36.33 -3.25
CA MET A 493 -7.96 -36.65 -2.43
C MET A 493 -8.16 -37.99 -1.69
N ASN A 494 -7.44 -39.03 -2.14
CA ASN A 494 -7.30 -40.30 -1.44
C ASN A 494 -5.84 -40.51 -1.02
N GLY A 495 -5.54 -40.31 0.27
CA GLY A 495 -4.17 -40.36 0.81
C GLY A 495 -3.48 -41.71 0.61
N SER A 496 -4.19 -42.82 0.78
CA SER A 496 -3.63 -44.17 0.60
C SER A 496 -3.22 -44.42 -0.85
N ALA A 497 -4.06 -44.01 -1.81
CA ALA A 497 -3.77 -44.16 -3.24
C ALA A 497 -2.61 -43.24 -3.66
N LEU A 498 -2.61 -41.98 -3.21
CA LEU A 498 -1.53 -41.04 -3.48
C LEU A 498 -0.20 -41.53 -2.90
N ALA A 499 -0.19 -42.00 -1.65
CA ALA A 499 1.01 -42.54 -1.02
C ALA A 499 1.52 -43.82 -1.70
N ALA A 500 0.62 -44.69 -2.17
CA ALA A 500 1.00 -45.87 -2.95
C ALA A 500 1.67 -45.47 -4.29
N ALA A 501 1.09 -44.49 -5.00
CA ALA A 501 1.65 -43.96 -6.25
C ALA A 501 3.04 -43.35 -6.04
N VAL A 502 3.24 -42.58 -4.96
CA VAL A 502 4.56 -42.03 -4.61
C VAL A 502 5.56 -43.14 -4.26
N ARG A 503 5.17 -44.14 -3.45
CA ARG A 503 6.05 -45.25 -3.05
C ARG A 503 6.51 -46.10 -4.23
N ALA A 504 5.71 -46.22 -5.29
CA ALA A 504 6.05 -47.00 -6.48
C ALA A 504 7.34 -46.54 -7.18
N TYR A 505 7.71 -45.26 -7.01
CA TYR A 505 8.94 -44.68 -7.56
C TYR A 505 10.13 -44.71 -6.58
N ALA A 506 9.91 -45.14 -5.33
CA ALA A 506 10.90 -45.12 -4.25
C ALA A 506 11.73 -43.81 -4.16
N PRO A 507 11.11 -42.60 -4.14
CA PRO A 507 11.86 -41.36 -4.09
C PRO A 507 12.39 -41.06 -2.68
N GLU A 508 13.50 -40.31 -2.61
CA GLU A 508 14.03 -39.82 -1.33
C GLU A 508 13.47 -38.43 -0.93
N ALA A 509 12.93 -37.67 -1.88
CA ALA A 509 12.18 -36.43 -1.65
C ALA A 509 11.09 -36.22 -2.70
N ILE A 510 10.21 -35.26 -2.45
CA ILE A 510 9.18 -34.79 -3.38
C ILE A 510 9.46 -33.33 -3.71
N PHE A 511 9.45 -32.98 -5.00
CA PHE A 511 9.30 -31.61 -5.45
C PHE A 511 7.84 -31.38 -5.85
N TYR A 512 7.19 -30.44 -5.19
CA TYR A 512 5.81 -30.06 -5.46
C TYR A 512 5.75 -28.80 -6.31
N ALA A 513 4.96 -28.84 -7.38
CA ALA A 513 4.59 -27.68 -8.16
C ALA A 513 3.06 -27.65 -8.37
N GLY A 514 2.46 -26.51 -8.08
CA GLY A 514 1.01 -26.31 -8.16
C GLY A 514 0.50 -25.26 -7.19
N SER A 515 -0.82 -25.23 -7.00
CA SER A 515 -1.48 -24.30 -6.08
C SER A 515 -1.22 -24.60 -4.60
N GLY A 516 -1.24 -23.57 -3.76
CA GLY A 516 -1.03 -23.74 -2.32
C GLY A 516 -2.09 -24.62 -1.65
N GLU A 517 -3.35 -24.54 -2.10
CA GLU A 517 -4.45 -25.35 -1.56
C GLU A 517 -4.25 -26.85 -1.85
N LYS A 518 -3.96 -27.20 -3.11
CA LYS A 518 -3.69 -28.61 -3.48
C LYS A 518 -2.39 -29.10 -2.87
N GLY A 519 -1.38 -28.26 -2.75
CA GLY A 519 -0.12 -28.57 -2.08
C GLY A 519 -0.33 -28.92 -0.60
N PHE A 520 -1.03 -28.06 0.13
CA PHE A 520 -1.39 -28.33 1.53
C PHE A 520 -2.18 -29.64 1.66
N ALA A 521 -3.22 -29.84 0.85
CA ALA A 521 -4.05 -31.04 0.89
C ALA A 521 -3.25 -32.32 0.57
N ALA A 522 -2.36 -32.26 -0.42
CA ALA A 522 -1.51 -33.39 -0.79
C ALA A 522 -0.50 -33.73 0.31
N VAL A 523 0.19 -32.74 0.88
CA VAL A 523 1.12 -32.95 1.98
C VAL A 523 0.40 -33.56 3.19
N LYS A 524 -0.78 -33.04 3.54
CA LYS A 524 -1.62 -33.61 4.61
C LYS A 524 -1.94 -35.07 4.35
N ALA A 525 -2.46 -35.39 3.17
CA ALA A 525 -2.88 -36.74 2.81
C ALA A 525 -1.72 -37.74 2.82
N LEU A 526 -0.52 -37.33 2.39
CA LEU A 526 0.69 -38.15 2.46
C LEU A 526 1.13 -38.44 3.90
N ARG A 527 1.08 -37.42 4.77
CA ARG A 527 1.43 -37.59 6.20
C ARG A 527 0.43 -38.51 6.92
N GLU A 528 -0.86 -38.35 6.68
CA GLU A 528 -1.90 -39.23 7.24
C GLU A 528 -1.77 -40.69 6.76
N ALA A 529 -1.28 -40.90 5.53
CA ALA A 529 -0.96 -42.21 4.97
C ALA A 529 0.42 -42.77 5.39
N GLY A 530 1.09 -42.12 6.35
CA GLY A 530 2.37 -42.56 6.92
C GLY A 530 3.56 -42.38 5.99
N LEU A 531 3.54 -41.39 5.07
CA LEU A 531 4.67 -41.05 4.22
C LEU A 531 5.28 -39.70 4.64
N ASP A 532 6.43 -39.78 5.33
CA ASP A 532 7.14 -38.62 5.89
C ASP A 532 8.37 -38.21 5.06
N LEU A 533 8.26 -38.26 3.72
CA LEU A 533 9.33 -37.79 2.84
C LEU A 533 9.48 -36.27 2.92
N PRO A 534 10.71 -35.73 2.76
CA PRO A 534 10.92 -34.31 2.51
C PRO A 534 10.13 -33.83 1.31
N VAL A 535 9.37 -32.76 1.48
CA VAL A 535 8.62 -32.07 0.43
C VAL A 535 9.26 -30.71 0.22
N ILE A 536 9.56 -30.35 -1.02
CA ILE A 536 10.20 -29.09 -1.40
C ILE A 536 9.31 -28.44 -2.46
N GLY A 537 9.12 -27.13 -2.44
CA GLY A 537 8.39 -26.43 -3.49
C GLY A 537 8.69 -24.95 -3.53
N GLY A 538 7.93 -24.22 -4.34
CA GLY A 538 8.01 -22.77 -4.43
C GLY A 538 7.23 -22.03 -3.35
N VAL A 539 7.10 -20.72 -3.52
CA VAL A 539 6.38 -19.81 -2.61
C VAL A 539 4.95 -20.26 -2.33
N GLU A 540 4.34 -21.05 -3.22
CA GLU A 540 2.97 -21.53 -3.11
C GLU A 540 2.80 -22.56 -1.96
N LEU A 541 3.87 -23.20 -1.50
CA LEU A 541 3.84 -24.06 -0.30
C LEU A 541 3.83 -23.27 1.01
N TYR A 542 3.97 -21.94 0.96
CA TYR A 542 3.55 -21.10 2.07
C TYR A 542 2.00 -21.07 2.10
N HIS A 543 1.40 -21.83 3.02
CA HIS A 543 -0.06 -21.88 3.17
C HIS A 543 -0.47 -21.76 4.65
N PRO A 544 -1.30 -20.76 5.05
CA PRO A 544 -1.68 -20.54 6.44
C PRO A 544 -2.34 -21.75 7.12
N SER A 545 -2.97 -22.66 6.37
CA SER A 545 -3.58 -23.87 6.97
C SER A 545 -2.58 -24.81 7.63
N PHE A 546 -1.28 -24.71 7.33
CA PHE A 546 -0.25 -25.41 8.10
C PHE A 546 -0.18 -24.90 9.55
N GLU A 547 -0.49 -23.62 9.80
CA GLU A 547 -0.51 -23.02 11.16
C GLU A 547 -1.76 -23.42 11.95
N THR A 548 -2.91 -23.55 11.28
CA THR A 548 -4.21 -23.71 11.94
C THR A 548 -4.66 -25.18 12.07
N THR A 549 -4.07 -26.08 11.29
CA THR A 549 -4.44 -27.50 11.33
C THR A 549 -3.71 -28.21 12.47
N ALA A 550 -4.48 -28.67 13.46
CA ALA A 550 -3.97 -29.41 14.61
C ALA A 550 -3.24 -30.70 14.17
N GLY A 551 -1.97 -30.84 14.56
CA GLY A 551 -1.14 -32.02 14.32
C GLY A 551 0.33 -31.72 14.63
N THR A 552 0.97 -32.57 15.43
CA THR A 552 2.43 -32.56 15.66
C THR A 552 3.07 -33.46 14.62
N GLY A 553 3.83 -32.91 13.66
CA GLY A 553 4.36 -33.68 12.53
C GLY A 553 4.50 -32.92 11.22
N TRP A 554 4.16 -31.62 11.18
CA TRP A 554 4.46 -30.77 10.03
C TRP A 554 5.95 -30.44 10.03
N ARG A 555 6.77 -31.38 9.56
CA ARG A 555 8.23 -31.25 9.44
C ARG A 555 8.68 -31.73 8.06
N ASN A 556 9.91 -31.39 7.70
CA ASN A 556 10.47 -31.72 6.39
C ASN A 556 9.62 -31.18 5.22
N ILE A 557 8.99 -30.02 5.38
CA ILE A 557 8.25 -29.33 4.32
C ILE A 557 8.94 -28.01 4.10
N TYR A 558 9.58 -27.87 2.94
CA TYR A 558 10.44 -26.78 2.58
C TYR A 558 9.84 -25.98 1.43
N PHE A 559 10.01 -24.66 1.48
CA PHE A 559 9.59 -23.80 0.38
C PHE A 559 10.61 -22.71 0.10
N THR A 560 10.81 -22.40 -1.18
CA THR A 560 11.66 -21.30 -1.62
C THR A 560 10.90 -19.98 -1.62
N HIS A 561 11.59 -18.88 -1.34
CA HIS A 561 11.02 -17.54 -1.35
C HIS A 561 12.06 -16.48 -1.76
N PHE A 562 11.59 -15.36 -2.29
CA PHE A 562 12.42 -14.20 -2.69
C PHE A 562 12.64 -13.17 -1.56
N THR A 563 12.26 -13.47 -0.32
CA THR A 563 12.52 -12.61 0.86
C THR A 563 12.71 -13.42 2.13
N GLN A 564 13.43 -12.86 3.10
CA GLN A 564 13.56 -13.39 4.46
C GLN A 564 12.32 -13.14 5.33
N GLY A 565 11.31 -12.46 4.78
CA GLY A 565 10.20 -11.89 5.52
C GLY A 565 10.43 -10.40 5.77
N SER A 566 9.58 -9.81 6.59
CA SER A 566 9.62 -8.38 6.85
C SER A 566 10.65 -7.99 7.90
N ASP A 567 11.29 -6.83 7.71
CA ASP A 567 12.22 -6.24 8.69
C ASP A 567 11.44 -5.41 9.73
N PRO A 568 11.49 -5.75 11.03
CA PRO A 568 10.81 -4.96 12.07
C PRO A 568 11.27 -3.50 12.15
N ARG A 569 12.50 -3.20 11.70
CA ARG A 569 13.01 -1.82 11.61
C ARG A 569 12.27 -1.05 10.53
N PHE A 570 12.10 -1.66 9.35
CA PHE A 570 11.33 -1.08 8.26
C PHE A 570 9.87 -0.87 8.68
N MET A 571 9.24 -1.87 9.31
CA MET A 571 7.84 -1.75 9.75
C MET A 571 7.62 -0.53 10.65
N ARG A 572 8.51 -0.33 11.65
CA ARG A 572 8.43 0.83 12.54
C ARG A 572 8.69 2.15 11.82
N HIS A 573 9.65 2.17 10.90
CA HIS A 573 9.95 3.36 10.08
C HIS A 573 8.74 3.73 9.22
N PHE A 574 8.18 2.75 8.51
CA PHE A 574 7.01 2.91 7.68
C PHE A 574 5.81 3.45 8.47
N GLU A 575 5.49 2.84 9.62
CA GLU A 575 4.38 3.30 10.47
C GLU A 575 4.63 4.69 11.06
N ALA A 576 5.87 5.00 11.45
CA ALA A 576 6.22 6.31 11.98
C ALA A 576 6.06 7.44 10.96
N ILE A 577 6.38 7.18 9.68
CA ILE A 577 6.32 8.19 8.62
C ILE A 577 4.94 8.27 7.98
N LEU A 578 4.27 7.13 7.75
CA LEU A 578 3.00 7.07 7.03
C LEU A 578 1.77 6.94 7.93
N GLY A 579 1.95 6.76 9.25
CA GLY A 579 0.85 6.66 10.21
C GLY A 579 -0.02 5.40 10.06
N LYS A 580 0.42 4.42 9.26
CA LYS A 580 -0.29 3.16 8.98
C LYS A 580 0.68 1.98 8.96
N PRO A 581 0.29 0.78 9.40
CA PRO A 581 1.16 -0.38 9.35
C PRO A 581 1.36 -0.85 7.90
N THR A 582 2.55 -1.37 7.60
CA THR A 582 2.80 -2.07 6.32
C THR A 582 2.46 -3.55 6.45
N ARG A 583 2.07 -4.17 5.33
CA ARG A 583 1.98 -5.63 5.21
C ARG A 583 3.36 -6.24 4.89
N GLY A 584 4.36 -5.40 4.64
CA GLY A 584 5.75 -5.72 4.35
C GLY A 584 6.18 -5.35 2.92
N TYR A 585 5.22 -5.15 2.00
CA TYR A 585 5.40 -5.21 0.53
C TYR A 585 5.84 -3.83 0.10
N GLY A 586 5.49 -2.83 0.93
CA GLY A 586 6.15 -1.56 0.97
C GLY A 586 7.68 -1.65 0.95
N MET A 587 8.33 -2.71 1.45
CA MET A 587 9.80 -2.86 1.31
C MET A 587 10.23 -2.97 -0.15
N PHE A 588 9.47 -3.72 -0.98
CA PHE A 588 9.79 -3.88 -2.41
C PHE A 588 9.44 -2.63 -3.21
N GLY A 589 8.30 -2.00 -2.90
CA GLY A 589 7.92 -0.72 -3.50
C GLY A 589 8.94 0.38 -3.18
N TYR A 590 9.41 0.43 -1.93
CA TYR A 590 10.45 1.35 -1.49
C TYR A 590 11.77 1.14 -2.23
N ASP A 591 12.27 -0.11 -2.27
CA ASP A 591 13.55 -0.41 -2.92
C ASP A 591 13.51 -0.17 -4.43
N ALA A 592 12.38 -0.47 -5.07
CA ALA A 592 12.17 -0.20 -6.50
C ALA A 592 12.18 1.30 -6.80
N ALA A 593 11.46 2.10 -6.00
CA ALA A 593 11.44 3.55 -6.11
C ALA A 593 12.84 4.14 -5.85
N ARG A 594 13.51 3.67 -4.80
CA ARG A 594 14.84 4.13 -4.42
C ARG A 594 15.89 3.90 -5.50
N ALA A 595 15.80 2.79 -6.25
CA ALA A 595 16.70 2.57 -7.40
C ALA A 595 16.54 3.66 -8.48
N ILE A 596 15.32 4.13 -8.73
CA ILE A 596 15.05 5.22 -9.68
C ILE A 596 15.50 6.57 -9.09
N LEU A 597 15.11 6.86 -7.85
CA LEU A 597 15.39 8.14 -7.20
C LEU A 597 16.88 8.36 -6.94
N GLU A 598 17.65 7.33 -6.57
CA GLU A 598 19.11 7.48 -6.40
C GLU A 598 19.81 7.75 -7.74
N ALA A 599 19.35 7.11 -8.82
CA ALA A 599 19.85 7.40 -10.17
C ALA A 599 19.55 8.84 -10.59
N LEU A 600 18.37 9.35 -10.24
CA LEU A 600 17.97 10.74 -10.48
C LEU A 600 18.81 11.72 -9.66
N VAL A 601 18.99 11.48 -8.36
CA VAL A 601 19.85 12.31 -7.49
C VAL A 601 21.28 12.36 -8.04
N SER A 602 21.87 11.20 -8.36
CA SER A 602 23.22 11.12 -8.94
C SER A 602 23.34 11.89 -10.25
N TYR A 603 22.32 11.86 -11.12
CA TYR A 603 22.34 12.66 -12.34
C TYR A 603 22.30 14.16 -12.04
N GLY A 604 21.45 14.60 -11.11
CA GLY A 604 21.34 16.02 -10.73
C GLY A 604 22.61 16.58 -10.08
N GLU A 605 23.36 15.74 -9.35
CA GLU A 605 24.69 16.09 -8.83
C GLU A 605 25.72 16.31 -9.95
N GLU A 606 25.67 15.49 -11.00
CA GLU A 606 26.56 15.60 -12.17
C GLU A 606 26.13 16.71 -13.14
N HIS A 607 24.83 17.00 -13.22
CA HIS A 607 24.22 17.91 -14.18
C HIS A 607 23.26 18.92 -13.53
N PRO A 608 23.78 19.86 -12.71
CA PRO A 608 22.93 20.81 -11.99
C PRO A 608 21.97 21.57 -12.92
N GLY A 609 20.69 21.62 -12.54
CA GLY A 609 19.64 22.33 -13.28
C GLY A 609 19.16 21.65 -14.57
N ARG A 610 19.58 20.41 -14.85
CA ARG A 610 19.11 19.61 -15.99
C ARG A 610 18.26 18.44 -15.51
N VAL A 611 17.37 17.96 -16.36
CA VAL A 611 16.62 16.70 -16.16
C VAL A 611 17.19 15.66 -17.13
N PRO A 612 17.36 14.39 -16.73
CA PRO A 612 17.81 13.36 -17.66
C PRO A 612 16.69 13.05 -18.64
N ASP A 613 17.03 12.72 -19.88
CA ASP A 613 16.04 12.07 -20.75
C ASP A 613 15.73 10.65 -20.25
N ARG A 614 14.64 10.07 -20.75
CA ARG A 614 14.16 8.75 -20.28
C ARG A 614 15.18 7.64 -20.54
N ALA A 615 15.87 7.67 -21.67
CA ALA A 615 16.85 6.65 -22.01
C ALA A 615 18.09 6.74 -21.11
N GLU A 616 18.53 7.96 -20.80
CA GLU A 616 19.64 8.19 -19.87
C GLU A 616 19.28 7.74 -18.47
N LEU A 617 18.09 8.11 -17.96
CA LEU A 617 17.66 7.67 -16.63
C LEU A 617 17.50 6.15 -16.57
N ALA A 618 16.94 5.53 -17.61
CA ALA A 618 16.85 4.08 -17.72
C ALA A 618 18.24 3.41 -17.68
N ALA A 619 19.21 3.93 -18.43
CA ALA A 619 20.58 3.43 -18.43
C ALA A 619 21.26 3.58 -17.06
N ARG A 620 21.01 4.70 -16.36
CA ARG A 620 21.53 4.94 -15.01
C ARG A 620 20.92 4.00 -13.98
N VAL A 621 19.61 3.79 -14.02
CA VAL A 621 18.94 2.78 -13.18
C VAL A 621 19.54 1.40 -13.46
N ARG A 622 19.67 0.99 -14.73
CA ARG A 622 20.33 -0.28 -15.14
C ARG A 622 21.77 -0.39 -14.62
N ALA A 623 22.47 0.73 -14.48
CA ALA A 623 23.83 0.78 -13.96
C ALA A 623 23.92 0.69 -12.42
N THR A 624 22.79 0.61 -11.69
CA THR A 624 22.78 0.50 -10.22
C THR A 624 23.60 -0.70 -9.73
N ARG A 625 24.53 -0.47 -8.79
CA ARG A 625 25.35 -1.53 -8.17
C ARG A 625 25.40 -1.37 -6.66
N GLY A 626 25.12 -2.46 -5.95
CA GLY A 626 25.35 -2.57 -4.51
C GLY A 626 24.41 -1.74 -3.64
N LEU A 627 23.34 -1.17 -4.20
CA LEU A 627 22.34 -0.39 -3.46
C LEU A 627 21.71 -1.27 -2.37
N LYS A 628 21.82 -0.83 -1.11
CA LYS A 628 21.29 -1.55 0.06
C LYS A 628 19.82 -1.20 0.27
N GLY A 629 18.93 -2.06 -0.20
CA GLY A 629 17.50 -1.99 0.07
C GLY A 629 17.09 -2.68 1.38
N TRP A 630 15.83 -2.50 1.75
CA TRP A 630 15.19 -3.19 2.87
C TRP A 630 14.84 -4.63 2.55
N SER A 631 14.31 -4.88 1.35
CA SER A 631 13.93 -6.20 0.85
C SER A 631 15.11 -6.97 0.28
N THR A 632 15.98 -6.30 -0.48
CA THR A 632 17.13 -6.92 -1.12
C THR A 632 18.23 -5.89 -1.40
N GLN A 633 19.46 -6.37 -1.59
CA GLN A 633 20.48 -5.57 -2.27
C GLN A 633 20.16 -5.51 -3.77
N VAL A 634 20.46 -4.39 -4.42
CA VAL A 634 20.13 -4.12 -5.82
C VAL A 634 21.41 -3.93 -6.64
N SER A 635 21.62 -4.81 -7.61
CA SER A 635 22.67 -4.75 -8.63
C SER A 635 22.11 -5.31 -9.93
N PHE A 636 21.75 -4.45 -10.89
CA PHE A 636 21.13 -4.92 -12.12
C PHE A 636 22.17 -5.43 -13.13
N ASP A 637 21.88 -6.56 -13.75
CA ASP A 637 22.65 -7.08 -14.88
C ASP A 637 22.61 -6.08 -16.06
N PRO A 638 23.74 -5.71 -16.69
CA PRO A 638 23.72 -4.74 -17.78
C PRO A 638 22.88 -5.14 -19.01
N ALA A 639 22.76 -6.44 -19.28
CA ALA A 639 22.13 -6.94 -20.51
C ALA A 639 20.63 -7.18 -20.33
N THR A 640 20.23 -7.66 -19.16
CA THR A 640 18.84 -8.08 -18.87
C THR A 640 18.16 -7.22 -17.80
N GLY A 641 18.98 -6.59 -16.97
CA GLY A 641 18.75 -6.14 -15.59
C GLY A 641 17.71 -6.84 -14.76
N GLU A 642 17.86 -8.15 -14.77
CA GLU A 642 17.76 -8.95 -13.55
C GLU A 642 18.62 -8.39 -12.43
N ASN A 643 18.10 -8.40 -11.19
CA ASN A 643 18.92 -8.10 -10.03
C ASN A 643 19.82 -9.30 -9.68
N GLN A 644 21.11 -9.17 -10.00
CA GLN A 644 22.13 -10.18 -9.71
C GLN A 644 22.33 -10.39 -8.21
N ALA A 645 22.04 -9.38 -7.39
CA ALA A 645 22.12 -9.46 -5.94
C ALA A 645 20.86 -10.05 -5.28
N ALA A 646 19.79 -10.30 -6.05
CA ALA A 646 18.58 -10.93 -5.52
C ALA A 646 18.90 -12.33 -4.99
N ARG A 647 18.44 -12.60 -3.77
CA ARG A 647 18.67 -13.87 -3.07
C ARG A 647 17.40 -14.70 -3.01
N VAL A 648 17.58 -16.02 -3.07
CA VAL A 648 16.53 -16.98 -2.74
C VAL A 648 16.77 -17.48 -1.33
N TYR A 649 15.68 -17.60 -0.59
CA TYR A 649 15.62 -18.06 0.79
C TYR A 649 14.81 -19.35 0.86
N ILE A 650 15.10 -20.17 1.84
CA ILE A 650 14.41 -21.46 2.04
C ILE A 650 13.87 -21.47 3.45
N PHE A 651 12.61 -21.81 3.57
CA PHE A 651 11.92 -21.94 4.84
C PHE A 651 11.52 -23.38 5.05
N GLU A 652 11.52 -23.81 6.30
CA GLU A 652 10.98 -25.11 6.73
C GLU A 652 9.77 -24.89 7.62
N TRP A 653 8.67 -25.60 7.35
CA TRP A 653 7.58 -25.78 8.30
C TRP A 653 7.97 -26.78 9.38
N VAL A 654 7.82 -26.37 10.64
CA VAL A 654 8.01 -27.14 11.86
C VAL A 654 6.82 -26.90 12.80
N ASP A 655 5.94 -27.90 12.90
CA ASP A 655 4.81 -27.96 13.84
C ASP A 655 3.94 -26.69 13.82
N GLY A 656 3.47 -26.31 12.63
CA GLY A 656 2.59 -25.16 12.39
C GLY A 656 3.27 -23.80 12.49
N ARG A 657 4.60 -23.78 12.49
CA ARG A 657 5.41 -22.57 12.31
C ARG A 657 6.35 -22.80 11.16
N TYR A 658 6.87 -21.74 10.56
CA TYR A 658 7.97 -21.85 9.62
C TYR A 658 9.18 -21.07 10.13
N SER A 659 10.37 -21.48 9.69
CA SER A 659 11.62 -20.80 10.04
C SER A 659 12.57 -20.78 8.86
N LEU A 660 13.37 -19.72 8.75
CA LEU A 660 14.39 -19.60 7.71
C LEU A 660 15.47 -20.66 7.95
N VAL A 661 15.73 -21.49 6.95
CA VAL A 661 16.82 -22.46 6.95
C VAL A 661 18.13 -21.71 6.74
N ARG A 662 19.02 -21.78 7.73
CA ARG A 662 20.32 -21.08 7.73
C ARG A 662 21.46 -21.91 7.15
#